data_AF-A0A5P2DUF9-F1
#
_entry.id   AF-A0A5P2DUF9-F1
#
_cell.length_a   1.000
_cell.length_b   1.000
_cell.length_c   1.000
_cell.angle_alpha   90.00
_cell.angle_beta   90.00
_cell.angle_gamma   90.00
#
_symmetry.space_group_name_H-M   'P 1'
#
loop_
_entity.id
_entity.type
_entity.pdbx_description
1 polymer ?
#
loop_
_entity_poly.entity_id
_entity_poly.type
_entity_poly.pdbx_seq_one_letter_code
_entity_poly.pdbx_strand_id
1 'polypeptide(L)'
;MNDPTPGSVDLPVPEGKIFPRNLTARAAHVVRGNPSGSRPESGVDNCFPGLEFDQRNLEKAFFPGLTVDFHHSSGSRVLAVTGGIAAAQGITDADLDAGTPQDPRPLYLWAVCGRTTVDQEEQDAPVFHATERTGLELWRRVHDLLPGRVAVVLGRTPGSTSPGAFWVPDGGLNRWRTDDRSEVQRDEAGVLEVAILVADRARYLDPDGVIDPEVYQPGDLTRSLCAPWQYDFRECGCYYWAASKPDISNSSDGVHRNLNFQRRDRTTQPPEPDIPTIRGRGAKELDHPALIANWNVLPVVLNGREDDSMELPDWSGLQPMTRAKVIRELERLAGVEHALCLEYLYAHYSLDAPPVFDPAVHDPATPEGARVRKIYAAAAEVFSVAVDEMRHLRWVNEMLGTLGRPLRLQPPRPDTVIQLQTGRRFELKPLTPEQLDWFIAVERPSAVTADPQGIDGMYVKLHETIVRCPELFPEADRLAHLVKLIIDEGNDHYRRFTAVKEHLADLSPDDYLRPLRTEPDTPLDRQLVELSALNYTMLLGALEATLKRGDTAGGVLIEQARRTMYNLHELNHLLASRGVAPRFTALPPAPLPAGDQASASASAPAPAPVPTSAPVPAGAPDPEPDGGRTVLAAARASGPVRQSINALAVDGVRAMMTRHQADTEALIAAFSLR
;
A
#
# COMPACT_ATOMS: atom_id res chain seq x y z
N MET A 1 8.17 24.92 31.96
CA MET A 1 9.20 23.87 32.03
C MET A 1 8.49 22.54 32.15
N ASN A 2 8.46 21.78 31.05
CA ASN A 2 8.38 20.32 30.95
C ASN A 2 7.97 20.00 29.51
N ASP A 3 8.99 20.02 28.66
CA ASP A 3 8.99 19.52 27.29
C ASP A 3 9.33 18.02 27.38
N PRO A 4 8.47 17.08 26.93
CA PRO A 4 8.82 15.69 26.82
C PRO A 4 9.17 15.41 25.36
N THR A 5 10.31 15.91 24.88
CA THR A 5 10.94 15.33 23.70
C THR A 5 11.73 14.10 24.17
N PRO A 6 11.35 12.86 23.78
CA PRO A 6 12.21 11.71 24.04
C PRO A 6 13.49 11.91 23.23
N GLY A 7 14.64 11.97 23.91
CA GLY A 7 15.94 12.00 23.24
C GLY A 7 16.06 10.80 22.32
N SER A 8 16.16 11.05 21.02
CA SER A 8 16.42 10.01 20.03
C SER A 8 17.81 9.43 20.31
N VAL A 9 17.85 8.21 20.84
CA VAL A 9 19.09 7.43 20.85
C VAL A 9 19.35 7.03 19.41
N ASP A 10 20.36 7.65 18.80
CA ASP A 10 20.78 7.39 17.43
C ASP A 10 21.52 6.04 17.42
N LEU A 11 20.77 4.94 17.28
CA LEU A 11 21.33 3.62 17.09
C LEU A 11 21.55 3.40 15.59
N PRO A 12 22.75 2.95 15.15
CA PRO A 12 22.98 2.64 13.76
C PRO A 12 22.01 1.54 13.29
N VAL A 13 21.39 1.77 12.14
CA VAL A 13 20.50 0.79 11.50
C VAL A 13 21.34 -0.43 11.11
N PRO A 14 21.00 -1.66 11.55
CA PRO A 14 21.69 -2.86 11.12
C PRO A 14 21.63 -3.00 9.60
N GLU A 15 22.77 -3.29 8.97
CA GLU A 15 22.82 -3.69 7.56
C GLU A 15 21.90 -4.89 7.32
N GLY A 16 21.06 -4.82 6.27
CA GLY A 16 20.12 -5.90 5.93
C GLY A 16 18.75 -5.84 6.61
N LYS A 17 18.39 -4.72 7.25
CA LYS A 17 17.03 -4.53 7.75
C LYS A 17 16.03 -4.42 6.59
N ILE A 18 15.16 -5.42 6.46
CA ILE A 18 14.10 -5.47 5.44
C ILE A 18 13.07 -4.39 5.76
N PHE A 19 12.86 -3.47 4.83
CA PHE A 19 11.76 -2.50 4.88
C PHE A 19 10.57 -3.08 4.13
N PRO A 20 9.43 -3.37 4.79
CA PRO A 20 8.21 -3.76 4.09
C PRO A 20 7.67 -2.52 3.36
N ARG A 21 8.06 -2.35 2.09
CA ARG A 21 7.62 -1.24 1.23
C ARG A 21 6.30 -1.53 0.50
N ASN A 22 5.63 -2.64 0.83
CA ASN A 22 4.60 -3.20 -0.04
C ASN A 22 3.40 -3.83 0.70
N LEU A 23 2.69 -3.06 1.51
CA LEU A 23 1.40 -3.49 2.08
C LEU A 23 0.27 -3.52 1.02
N THR A 24 0.44 -2.87 -0.13
CA THR A 24 -0.60 -2.70 -1.16
C THR A 24 -0.47 -3.58 -2.41
N ALA A 25 0.68 -4.20 -2.73
CA ALA A 25 0.71 -5.21 -3.82
C ALA A 25 -0.17 -6.41 -3.52
N ARG A 26 -0.46 -6.69 -2.24
CA ARG A 26 -1.45 -7.69 -1.82
C ARG A 26 -2.92 -7.30 -2.10
N ALA A 27 -3.20 -6.07 -2.53
CA ALA A 27 -4.54 -5.61 -2.91
C ALA A 27 -4.76 -5.58 -4.44
N ALA A 28 -3.74 -5.88 -5.25
CA ALA A 28 -3.88 -6.01 -6.72
C ALA A 28 -4.45 -7.35 -7.14
N HIS A 29 -4.07 -8.41 -6.42
CA HIS A 29 -4.91 -9.59 -6.36
C HIS A 29 -6.07 -9.27 -5.43
N VAL A 30 -7.31 -9.26 -5.95
CA VAL A 30 -8.46 -9.25 -5.06
C VAL A 30 -8.47 -10.60 -4.34
N VAL A 31 -7.84 -10.66 -3.17
CA VAL A 31 -7.86 -11.85 -2.31
C VAL A 31 -9.33 -12.08 -1.94
N ARG A 32 -9.94 -13.14 -2.47
CA ARG A 32 -11.27 -13.58 -2.05
C ARG A 32 -11.23 -13.84 -0.55
N GLY A 33 -12.05 -13.13 0.23
CA GLY A 33 -12.21 -13.37 1.67
C GLY A 33 -12.17 -12.12 2.56
N ASN A 34 -11.83 -12.36 3.83
CA ASN A 34 -12.10 -11.51 4.99
C ASN A 34 -11.54 -10.05 4.91
N PRO A 35 -12.11 -9.12 5.71
CA PRO A 35 -11.68 -7.72 5.81
C PRO A 35 -10.19 -7.58 6.18
N SER A 36 -9.60 -6.42 5.86
CA SER A 36 -8.18 -6.13 6.09
C SER A 36 -7.72 -6.41 7.53
N GLY A 37 -8.58 -6.15 8.52
CA GLY A 37 -8.30 -6.33 9.96
C GLY A 37 -8.12 -7.77 10.44
N SER A 38 -8.48 -8.78 9.65
CA SER A 38 -8.34 -10.20 10.01
C SER A 38 -7.27 -10.92 9.20
N ARG A 39 -6.40 -10.18 8.52
CA ARG A 39 -5.33 -10.75 7.70
C ARG A 39 -4.02 -10.82 8.52
N PRO A 40 -3.10 -11.75 8.24
CA PRO A 40 -1.86 -11.91 9.03
C PRO A 40 -1.01 -10.64 9.16
N GLU A 41 -1.05 -9.76 8.17
CA GLU A 41 -0.38 -8.44 8.14
C GLU A 41 -0.98 -7.41 9.10
N SER A 42 -2.21 -7.64 9.56
CA SER A 42 -2.89 -6.87 10.60
C SER A 42 -2.63 -7.44 12.00
N GLY A 43 -2.00 -8.63 12.09
CA GLY A 43 -1.60 -9.24 13.34
C GLY A 43 -0.48 -8.48 14.03
N VAL A 44 -0.55 -8.36 15.35
CA VAL A 44 0.53 -7.84 16.17
C VAL A 44 1.16 -9.00 16.92
N ASP A 45 2.40 -9.32 16.59
CA ASP A 45 3.22 -10.40 17.16
C ASP A 45 3.68 -10.10 18.60
N ASN A 46 2.77 -9.64 19.47
CA ASN A 46 3.10 -9.17 20.81
C ASN A 46 2.07 -9.56 21.87
N CYS A 47 1.74 -10.85 21.99
CA CYS A 47 1.65 -11.54 23.28
C CYS A 47 1.15 -12.99 23.16
N PHE A 48 0.53 -13.37 22.03
CA PHE A 48 0.19 -14.77 21.73
C PHE A 48 0.16 -14.96 20.20
N PRO A 49 1.25 -15.42 19.55
CA PRO A 49 1.22 -15.72 18.12
C PRO A 49 0.18 -16.82 17.82
N GLY A 50 -0.76 -16.58 16.90
CA GLY A 50 -1.72 -17.60 16.44
C GLY A 50 -3.21 -17.23 16.50
N LEU A 51 -3.57 -15.95 16.64
CA LEU A 51 -4.98 -15.52 16.61
C LEU A 51 -5.47 -15.16 15.20
N GLU A 52 -4.55 -14.97 14.25
CA GLU A 52 -4.82 -14.52 12.88
C GLU A 52 -4.90 -15.68 11.89
N PHE A 53 -4.28 -16.81 12.22
CA PHE A 53 -4.33 -18.04 11.45
C PHE A 53 -4.00 -19.25 12.32
N ASP A 54 -4.49 -20.40 11.92
CA ASP A 54 -4.28 -21.66 12.59
C ASP A 54 -2.98 -22.32 12.10
N GLN A 55 -1.97 -22.35 12.97
CA GLN A 55 -0.66 -22.96 12.71
C GLN A 55 -0.75 -24.45 12.33
N ARG A 56 -1.85 -25.14 12.69
CA ARG A 56 -2.10 -26.52 12.24
C ARG A 56 -2.20 -26.63 10.72
N ASN A 57 -2.64 -25.56 10.05
CA ASN A 57 -2.69 -25.52 8.59
C ASN A 57 -1.34 -25.25 7.94
N LEU A 58 -0.34 -24.70 8.65
CA LEU A 58 1.04 -24.64 8.14
C LEU A 58 1.65 -26.03 8.10
N GLU A 59 1.48 -26.79 9.18
CA GLU A 59 2.10 -28.12 9.28
C GLU A 59 1.45 -29.17 8.38
N LYS A 60 0.31 -28.87 7.73
CA LYS A 60 -0.33 -29.80 6.79
C LYS A 60 0.59 -30.21 5.65
N ALA A 61 1.55 -29.37 5.27
CA ALA A 61 2.48 -29.62 4.17
C ALA A 61 3.94 -29.71 4.64
N PHE A 62 4.19 -30.14 5.87
CA PHE A 62 5.55 -30.23 6.44
C PHE A 62 6.49 -31.16 5.65
N PHE A 63 5.94 -32.20 5.01
CA PHE A 63 6.69 -33.15 4.19
C PHE A 63 6.44 -32.85 2.71
N PRO A 64 7.49 -32.63 1.89
CA PRO A 64 7.33 -32.11 0.53
C PRO A 64 6.48 -33.05 -0.34
N GLY A 65 5.43 -32.48 -0.94
CA GLY A 65 4.52 -33.19 -1.83
C GLY A 65 3.40 -33.96 -1.11
N LEU A 66 3.33 -33.95 0.22
CA LEU A 66 2.24 -34.55 1.00
C LEU A 66 1.38 -33.46 1.66
N THR A 67 0.07 -33.66 1.68
CA THR A 67 -0.84 -32.92 2.56
C THR A 67 -1.38 -33.86 3.64
N VAL A 68 -1.27 -33.48 4.91
CA VAL A 68 -1.66 -34.28 6.08
C VAL A 68 -2.66 -33.52 6.93
N ASP A 69 -3.74 -34.20 7.34
CA ASP A 69 -4.69 -33.72 8.34
C ASP A 69 -4.34 -34.29 9.72
N PHE A 70 -4.27 -33.40 10.70
CA PHE A 70 -3.97 -33.72 12.09
C PHE A 70 -5.20 -33.63 13.01
N HIS A 71 -6.38 -33.27 12.51
CA HIS A 71 -7.55 -33.02 13.35
C HIS A 71 -8.30 -34.28 13.76
N HIS A 72 -8.02 -35.41 13.12
CA HIS A 72 -8.75 -36.65 13.38
C HIS A 72 -8.27 -37.32 14.68
N SER A 73 -9.21 -37.72 15.53
CA SER A 73 -8.91 -38.37 16.81
C SER A 73 -8.20 -39.72 16.64
N SER A 74 -8.42 -40.41 15.52
CA SER A 74 -7.78 -41.70 15.24
C SER A 74 -6.33 -41.61 14.72
N GLY A 75 -5.82 -40.41 14.41
CA GLY A 75 -4.45 -40.19 13.94
C GLY A 75 -4.37 -39.27 12.74
N SER A 76 -3.16 -39.04 12.22
CA SER A 76 -2.94 -38.06 11.13
C SER A 76 -3.12 -38.71 9.75
N ARG A 77 -4.11 -38.25 8.98
CA ARG A 77 -4.48 -38.82 7.66
C ARG A 77 -3.77 -38.08 6.54
N VAL A 78 -3.26 -38.80 5.54
CA VAL A 78 -2.75 -38.20 4.30
C VAL A 78 -3.94 -37.89 3.38
N LEU A 79 -4.05 -36.64 2.94
CA LEU A 79 -5.16 -36.12 2.15
C LEU A 79 -4.84 -35.90 0.67
N ALA A 80 -3.58 -35.65 0.32
CA ALA A 80 -3.17 -35.43 -1.08
C ALA A 80 -1.69 -35.77 -1.29
N VAL A 81 -1.35 -36.20 -2.50
CA VAL A 81 0.01 -36.33 -3.02
C VAL A 81 0.17 -35.43 -4.24
N THR A 82 0.81 -34.29 -4.08
CA THR A 82 0.94 -33.27 -5.13
C THR A 82 2.29 -33.31 -5.85
N GLY A 83 3.23 -34.14 -5.40
CA GLY A 83 4.56 -34.29 -6.00
C GLY A 83 5.59 -34.91 -5.06
N GLY A 84 6.84 -34.49 -5.19
CA GLY A 84 7.93 -34.88 -4.29
C GLY A 84 8.33 -36.36 -4.37
N ILE A 85 9.04 -36.83 -3.34
CA ILE A 85 9.54 -38.20 -3.27
C ILE A 85 8.39 -39.23 -3.22
N ALA A 86 7.23 -38.88 -2.66
CA ALA A 86 6.05 -39.74 -2.64
C ALA A 86 5.58 -40.07 -4.06
N ALA A 87 5.40 -39.05 -4.91
CA ALA A 87 5.02 -39.23 -6.31
C ALA A 87 6.13 -39.95 -7.11
N ALA A 88 7.40 -39.64 -6.86
CA ALA A 88 8.54 -40.30 -7.51
C ALA A 88 8.62 -41.80 -7.19
N GLN A 89 8.18 -42.20 -6.00
CA GLN A 89 8.04 -43.60 -5.58
C GLN A 89 6.72 -44.25 -6.05
N GLY A 90 5.94 -43.56 -6.89
CA GLY A 90 4.72 -44.07 -7.48
C GLY A 90 3.51 -44.09 -6.55
N ILE A 91 3.51 -43.27 -5.50
CA ILE A 91 2.31 -43.04 -4.67
C ILE A 91 1.45 -41.97 -5.36
N THR A 92 0.16 -42.23 -5.51
CA THR A 92 -0.80 -41.32 -6.16
C THR A 92 -2.01 -41.05 -5.26
N ASP A 93 -2.86 -40.09 -5.64
CA ASP A 93 -4.10 -39.83 -4.90
C ASP A 93 -5.04 -41.05 -4.84
N ALA A 94 -4.96 -41.96 -5.82
CA ALA A 94 -5.71 -43.23 -5.80
C ALA A 94 -5.27 -44.16 -4.66
N ASP A 95 -4.05 -43.98 -4.13
CA ASP A 95 -3.57 -44.75 -2.98
C ASP A 95 -4.07 -44.21 -1.65
N LEU A 96 -4.65 -43.01 -1.58
CA LEU A 96 -5.00 -42.36 -0.32
C LEU A 96 -6.21 -42.95 0.38
N ASP A 97 -7.09 -43.62 -0.37
CA ASP A 97 -8.21 -44.39 0.17
C ASP A 97 -8.49 -45.62 -0.72
N ALA A 98 -7.96 -46.77 -0.34
CA ALA A 98 -8.15 -48.03 -1.07
C ALA A 98 -9.41 -48.79 -0.61
N GLY A 99 -10.27 -48.15 0.19
CA GLY A 99 -11.47 -48.74 0.74
C GLY A 99 -12.71 -48.55 -0.13
N THR A 100 -13.85 -49.00 0.39
CA THR A 100 -15.17 -48.65 -0.15
C THR A 100 -15.78 -47.54 0.70
N PRO A 101 -16.83 -46.83 0.26
CA PRO A 101 -17.53 -45.87 1.12
C PRO A 101 -18.05 -46.48 2.44
N GLN A 102 -18.28 -47.79 2.48
CA GLN A 102 -18.74 -48.53 3.66
C GLN A 102 -17.59 -49.08 4.53
N ASP A 103 -16.38 -49.18 3.98
CA ASP A 103 -15.17 -49.65 4.66
C ASP A 103 -13.95 -48.88 4.10
N PRO A 104 -13.79 -47.60 4.47
CA PRO A 104 -12.71 -46.76 3.96
C PRO A 104 -11.37 -47.25 4.51
N ARG A 105 -10.33 -47.24 3.67
CA ARG A 105 -8.97 -47.68 4.04
C ARG A 105 -7.97 -46.54 3.80
N PRO A 106 -8.09 -45.46 4.59
CA PRO A 106 -7.27 -44.28 4.39
C PRO A 106 -5.81 -44.50 4.78
N LEU A 107 -4.93 -43.71 4.17
CA LEU A 107 -3.51 -43.70 4.50
C LEU A 107 -3.22 -42.77 5.68
N TYR A 108 -2.45 -43.25 6.65
CA TYR A 108 -2.08 -42.51 7.87
C TYR A 108 -0.57 -42.37 8.01
N LEU A 109 -0.16 -41.33 8.73
CA LEU A 109 1.20 -41.16 9.23
C LEU A 109 1.40 -42.05 10.47
N TRP A 110 2.32 -43.01 10.39
CA TRP A 110 2.66 -43.95 11.46
C TRP A 110 3.86 -43.52 12.29
N ALA A 111 4.85 -42.86 11.68
CA ALA A 111 6.00 -42.34 12.40
C ALA A 111 6.64 -41.15 11.66
N VAL A 112 7.30 -40.29 12.42
CA VAL A 112 8.07 -39.14 11.92
C VAL A 112 9.42 -39.13 12.62
N CYS A 113 10.49 -38.90 11.87
CA CYS A 113 11.85 -38.76 12.40
C CYS A 113 12.51 -37.50 11.86
N GLY A 114 13.14 -36.74 12.75
CA GLY A 114 13.86 -35.52 12.44
C GLY A 114 14.31 -34.81 13.71
N ARG A 115 15.18 -33.82 13.56
CA ARG A 115 15.68 -33.03 14.67
C ARG A 115 14.60 -32.09 15.18
N THR A 116 14.60 -31.86 16.48
CA THR A 116 13.66 -30.98 17.18
C THR A 116 14.34 -29.90 18.02
N THR A 117 15.63 -30.06 18.30
CA THR A 117 16.44 -29.06 18.99
C THR A 117 17.77 -28.85 18.27
N VAL A 118 18.31 -27.64 18.39
CA VAL A 118 19.55 -27.26 17.69
C VAL A 118 20.76 -28.05 18.18
N ASP A 119 20.73 -28.54 19.43
CA ASP A 119 21.80 -29.31 20.05
C ASP A 119 21.78 -30.80 19.68
N GLN A 120 20.73 -31.30 19.02
CA GLN A 120 20.69 -32.67 18.52
C GLN A 120 21.62 -32.83 17.31
N GLU A 121 22.45 -33.86 17.31
CA GLU A 121 23.20 -34.29 16.12
C GLU A 121 22.30 -35.11 15.18
N GLU A 122 22.68 -35.24 13.92
CA GLU A 122 21.89 -35.98 12.91
C GLU A 122 21.70 -37.47 13.30
N GLN A 123 22.72 -38.12 13.85
CA GLN A 123 22.63 -39.51 14.31
C GLN A 123 21.69 -39.71 15.52
N ASP A 124 21.34 -38.64 16.23
CA ASP A 124 20.56 -38.68 17.47
C ASP A 124 19.13 -38.12 17.30
N ALA A 125 18.70 -37.91 16.05
CA ALA A 125 17.36 -37.41 15.76
C ALA A 125 16.27 -38.37 16.26
N PRO A 126 15.29 -37.88 17.04
CA PRO A 126 14.24 -38.72 17.63
C PRO A 126 13.28 -39.28 16.57
N VAL A 127 12.66 -40.41 16.92
CA VAL A 127 11.54 -41.00 16.18
C VAL A 127 10.28 -40.85 17.01
N PHE A 128 9.26 -40.22 16.43
CA PHE A 128 7.95 -40.03 17.03
C PHE A 128 6.96 -41.01 16.38
N HIS A 129 6.53 -42.01 17.15
CA HIS A 129 5.53 -42.97 16.72
C HIS A 129 4.12 -42.41 16.88
N ALA A 130 3.21 -42.71 15.95
CA ALA A 130 1.81 -42.32 16.04
C ALA A 130 1.00 -43.22 17.01
N THR A 131 1.58 -44.33 17.50
CA THR A 131 0.90 -45.25 18.41
C THR A 131 0.39 -44.54 19.66
N GLU A 132 -0.87 -44.77 20.00
CA GLU A 132 -1.57 -44.17 21.13
C GLU A 132 -1.62 -42.64 21.10
N ARG A 133 -1.35 -42.03 19.93
CA ARG A 133 -1.41 -40.57 19.71
C ARG A 133 -2.53 -40.22 18.75
N THR A 134 -3.36 -39.28 19.17
CA THR A 134 -4.29 -38.58 18.29
C THR A 134 -3.53 -37.77 17.23
N GLY A 135 -4.21 -37.32 16.18
CA GLY A 135 -3.57 -36.48 15.15
C GLY A 135 -2.93 -35.22 15.74
N LEU A 136 -3.56 -34.58 16.73
CA LEU A 136 -3.05 -33.35 17.35
C LEU A 136 -1.79 -33.60 18.21
N GLU A 137 -1.67 -34.76 18.83
CA GLU A 137 -0.47 -35.13 19.60
C GLU A 137 0.73 -35.38 18.68
N LEU A 138 0.49 -35.96 17.50
CA LEU A 138 1.53 -36.13 16.48
C LEU A 138 1.87 -34.80 15.80
N TRP A 139 0.87 -33.93 15.56
CA TRP A 139 1.08 -32.58 15.03
C TRP A 139 2.06 -31.78 15.87
N ARG A 140 1.93 -31.82 17.20
CA ARG A 140 2.85 -31.12 18.10
C ARG A 140 4.31 -31.53 17.88
N ARG A 141 4.55 -32.79 17.53
CA ARG A 141 5.89 -33.31 17.21
C ARG A 141 6.37 -32.88 15.83
N VAL A 142 5.48 -32.82 14.85
CA VAL A 142 5.77 -32.28 13.51
C VAL A 142 6.11 -30.78 13.59
N HIS A 143 5.40 -30.04 14.44
CA HIS A 143 5.65 -28.63 14.68
C HIS A 143 7.02 -28.37 15.31
N ASP A 144 7.43 -29.22 16.25
CA ASP A 144 8.75 -29.15 16.89
C ASP A 144 9.92 -29.46 15.92
N LEU A 145 9.67 -29.93 14.69
CA LEU A 145 10.74 -30.28 13.75
C LEU A 145 11.52 -29.04 13.27
N LEU A 146 12.83 -29.15 13.30
CA LEU A 146 13.73 -28.17 12.69
C LEU A 146 13.83 -28.35 11.18
N PRO A 147 14.24 -27.32 10.43
CA PRO A 147 14.64 -27.47 9.04
C PRO A 147 15.75 -28.52 8.89
N GLY A 148 15.66 -29.36 7.85
CA GLY A 148 16.63 -30.41 7.58
C GLY A 148 15.98 -31.70 7.08
N ARG A 149 16.78 -32.76 6.97
CA ARG A 149 16.31 -34.06 6.48
C ARG A 149 15.33 -34.69 7.48
N VAL A 150 14.18 -35.15 6.99
CA VAL A 150 13.14 -35.82 7.76
C VAL A 150 12.75 -37.14 7.10
N ALA A 151 12.30 -38.09 7.90
CA ALA A 151 11.75 -39.36 7.41
C ALA A 151 10.33 -39.58 7.97
N VAL A 152 9.45 -40.11 7.13
CA VAL A 152 8.08 -40.47 7.52
C VAL A 152 7.77 -41.91 7.16
N VAL A 153 6.92 -42.54 7.97
CA VAL A 153 6.35 -43.86 7.68
C VAL A 153 4.85 -43.70 7.50
N LEU A 154 4.31 -44.21 6.40
CA LEU A 154 2.89 -44.20 6.06
C LEU A 154 2.32 -45.62 6.07
N GLY A 155 1.06 -45.78 6.47
CA GLY A 155 0.36 -47.07 6.38
C GLY A 155 -1.16 -47.00 6.59
N ARG A 156 -1.86 -48.11 6.36
CA ARG A 156 -3.32 -48.19 6.13
C ARG A 156 -4.23 -48.15 7.34
N THR A 157 -3.68 -48.15 8.54
CA THR A 157 -4.45 -48.25 9.79
C THR A 157 -4.23 -47.01 10.66
N PRO A 158 -5.23 -46.61 11.46
CA PRO A 158 -5.13 -45.42 12.27
C PRO A 158 -3.91 -45.47 13.18
N GLY A 159 -3.06 -44.45 13.10
CA GLY A 159 -1.80 -44.40 13.85
C GLY A 159 -1.99 -44.62 15.35
N SER A 160 -3.09 -44.12 15.93
CA SER A 160 -3.38 -44.20 17.37
C SER A 160 -3.63 -45.62 17.91
N THR A 161 -4.14 -46.55 17.09
CA THR A 161 -4.59 -47.88 17.57
C THR A 161 -4.02 -49.04 16.76
N SER A 162 -3.07 -48.78 15.87
CA SER A 162 -2.57 -49.79 14.94
C SER A 162 -1.31 -50.52 15.44
N PRO A 163 -1.23 -51.86 15.28
CA PRO A 163 0.02 -52.61 15.39
C PRO A 163 1.11 -52.14 14.41
N GLY A 164 0.73 -51.60 13.25
CA GLY A 164 1.65 -51.10 12.21
C GLY A 164 2.41 -49.84 12.62
N ALA A 165 1.92 -49.06 13.59
CA ALA A 165 2.61 -47.87 14.07
C ALA A 165 3.92 -48.18 14.84
N PHE A 166 4.11 -49.43 15.28
CA PHE A 166 5.37 -49.95 15.82
C PHE A 166 6.32 -50.49 14.76
N TRP A 167 5.90 -50.57 13.50
CA TRP A 167 6.77 -51.04 12.44
C TRP A 167 7.87 -50.01 12.21
N VAL A 168 9.10 -50.45 12.40
CA VAL A 168 10.32 -49.69 12.14
C VAL A 168 11.13 -50.53 11.18
N PRO A 169 11.69 -49.93 10.11
CA PRO A 169 12.56 -50.69 9.24
C PRO A 169 13.79 -51.21 10.00
N ASP A 170 14.37 -52.29 9.48
CA ASP A 170 15.62 -52.83 10.01
C ASP A 170 16.70 -51.75 10.08
N GLY A 171 17.31 -51.60 11.26
CA GLY A 171 18.33 -50.58 11.53
C GLY A 171 17.80 -49.22 12.00
N GLY A 172 16.47 -49.03 12.10
CA GLY A 172 15.85 -47.82 12.66
C GLY A 172 15.55 -46.72 11.64
N LEU A 173 14.47 -45.97 11.85
CA LEU A 173 14.03 -44.92 10.92
C LEU A 173 15.05 -43.78 10.77
N ASN A 174 15.78 -43.43 11.83
CA ASN A 174 16.82 -42.40 11.73
C ASN A 174 17.98 -42.82 10.80
N ARG A 175 18.35 -44.10 10.81
CA ARG A 175 19.37 -44.61 9.88
C ARG A 175 18.91 -44.48 8.43
N TRP A 176 17.66 -44.80 8.15
CA TRP A 176 17.08 -44.62 6.81
C TRP A 176 17.03 -43.16 6.39
N ARG A 177 16.74 -42.25 7.33
CA ARG A 177 16.80 -40.81 7.14
C ARG A 177 18.21 -40.34 6.76
N THR A 178 19.23 -40.80 7.46
CA THR A 178 20.63 -40.42 7.19
C THR A 178 21.20 -41.09 5.94
N ASP A 179 20.73 -42.28 5.59
CA ASP A 179 21.12 -43.03 4.38
C ASP A 179 20.32 -42.59 3.13
N ASP A 180 19.40 -41.62 3.28
CA ASP A 180 18.53 -41.09 2.22
C ASP A 180 17.69 -42.14 1.49
N ARG A 181 17.24 -43.15 2.23
CA ARG A 181 16.54 -44.31 1.66
C ARG A 181 15.03 -44.17 1.76
N SER A 182 14.36 -44.15 0.62
CA SER A 182 12.89 -44.24 0.51
C SER A 182 12.47 -45.55 -0.14
N GLU A 183 11.36 -46.13 0.30
CA GLU A 183 10.84 -47.40 -0.21
C GLU A 183 9.32 -47.47 -0.05
N VAL A 184 8.64 -48.08 -1.03
CA VAL A 184 7.19 -48.31 -1.00
C VAL A 184 6.92 -49.80 -1.16
N GLN A 185 6.13 -50.36 -0.25
CA GLN A 185 5.71 -51.75 -0.25
C GLN A 185 4.21 -51.84 -0.54
N ARG A 186 3.86 -52.72 -1.47
CA ARG A 186 2.49 -52.96 -1.93
C ARG A 186 2.17 -54.45 -1.75
N ASP A 187 0.92 -54.77 -1.45
CA ASP A 187 0.44 -56.14 -1.36
C ASP A 187 0.29 -56.80 -2.75
N GLU A 188 -0.12 -58.07 -2.77
CA GLU A 188 -0.38 -58.83 -4.01
C GLU A 188 -1.47 -58.21 -4.90
N ALA A 189 -2.37 -57.39 -4.32
CA ALA A 189 -3.41 -56.66 -5.04
C ALA A 189 -2.94 -55.28 -5.53
N GLY A 190 -1.67 -54.93 -5.29
CA GLY A 190 -1.07 -53.64 -5.67
C GLY A 190 -1.44 -52.49 -4.72
N VAL A 191 -2.11 -52.77 -3.60
CA VAL A 191 -2.49 -51.76 -2.61
C VAL A 191 -1.28 -51.41 -1.76
N LEU A 192 -1.01 -50.11 -1.62
CA LEU A 192 0.05 -49.62 -0.73
C LEU A 192 -0.20 -50.09 0.70
N GLU A 193 0.72 -50.88 1.26
CA GLU A 193 0.69 -51.33 2.65
C GLU A 193 1.48 -50.38 3.55
N VAL A 194 2.73 -50.11 3.15
CA VAL A 194 3.68 -49.29 3.90
C VAL A 194 4.53 -48.46 2.95
N ALA A 195 4.83 -47.22 3.33
CA ALA A 195 5.82 -46.39 2.65
C ALA A 195 6.77 -45.73 3.66
N ILE A 196 8.07 -45.80 3.39
CA ILE A 196 9.10 -45.01 4.07
C ILE A 196 9.56 -43.94 3.09
N LEU A 197 9.44 -42.68 3.46
CA LEU A 197 9.81 -41.57 2.61
C LEU A 197 10.79 -40.67 3.35
N VAL A 198 11.84 -40.26 2.65
CA VAL A 198 12.91 -39.39 3.17
C VAL A 198 13.03 -38.19 2.25
N ALA A 199 13.02 -36.99 2.83
CA ALA A 199 13.18 -35.73 2.11
C ALA A 199 13.63 -34.63 3.07
N ASP A 200 14.03 -33.48 2.54
CA ASP A 200 14.18 -32.28 3.37
C ASP A 200 12.80 -31.73 3.73
N ARG A 201 12.63 -31.32 4.99
CA ARG A 201 11.40 -30.70 5.49
C ARG A 201 11.03 -29.53 4.59
N ALA A 202 9.76 -29.46 4.20
CA ALA A 202 9.27 -28.39 3.35
C ALA A 202 9.51 -27.03 4.02
N ARG A 203 9.91 -26.05 3.21
CA ARG A 203 10.00 -24.66 3.65
C ARG A 203 8.61 -24.06 3.58
N TYR A 204 8.21 -23.31 4.61
CA TYR A 204 6.97 -22.54 4.55
C TYR A 204 7.11 -21.31 3.66
N LEU A 205 8.32 -20.74 3.62
CA LEU A 205 8.60 -19.49 2.92
C LEU A 205 9.32 -19.75 1.61
N ASP A 206 8.92 -19.00 0.58
CA ASP A 206 9.59 -18.88 -0.70
C ASP A 206 10.92 -18.07 -0.57
N PRO A 207 11.71 -17.91 -1.65
CA PRO A 207 12.94 -17.11 -1.63
C PRO A 207 12.75 -15.64 -1.26
N ASP A 208 11.54 -15.10 -1.44
CA ASP A 208 11.18 -13.70 -1.13
C ASP A 208 10.70 -13.54 0.32
N GLY A 209 10.62 -14.64 1.08
CA GLY A 209 10.22 -14.65 2.48
C GLY A 209 8.71 -14.64 2.70
N VAL A 210 7.92 -15.01 1.69
CA VAL A 210 6.45 -15.09 1.74
C VAL A 210 6.01 -16.55 1.89
N ILE A 211 4.91 -16.79 2.61
CA ILE A 211 4.32 -18.14 2.70
C ILE A 211 3.97 -18.63 1.29
N ASP A 212 4.49 -19.79 0.92
CA ASP A 212 4.41 -20.32 -0.45
C ASP A 212 2.94 -20.46 -0.92
N PRO A 213 2.48 -19.63 -1.88
CA PRO A 213 1.09 -19.62 -2.33
C PRO A 213 0.73 -20.82 -3.21
N GLU A 214 1.71 -21.57 -3.73
CA GLU A 214 1.46 -22.82 -4.44
C GLU A 214 1.05 -23.93 -3.46
N VAL A 215 1.57 -23.88 -2.23
CA VAL A 215 1.32 -24.87 -1.17
C VAL A 215 0.13 -24.49 -0.28
N TYR A 216 0.02 -23.21 0.11
CA TYR A 216 -1.02 -22.71 0.99
C TYR A 216 -1.98 -21.83 0.20
N GLN A 217 -3.13 -22.40 -0.17
CA GLN A 217 -4.14 -21.70 -0.94
C GLN A 217 -4.84 -20.63 -0.07
N PRO A 218 -5.40 -19.57 -0.68
CA PRO A 218 -6.14 -18.55 0.06
C PRO A 218 -7.22 -19.15 0.97
N GLY A 219 -7.25 -18.72 2.24
CA GLY A 219 -8.17 -19.23 3.26
C GLY A 219 -7.71 -20.52 3.96
N ASP A 220 -6.67 -21.20 3.46
CA ASP A 220 -6.18 -22.43 4.09
C ASP A 220 -5.71 -22.22 5.52
N LEU A 221 -5.02 -21.10 5.78
CA LEU A 221 -4.49 -20.82 7.11
C LEU A 221 -5.59 -20.46 8.11
N THR A 222 -6.76 -20.04 7.65
CA THR A 222 -7.88 -19.58 8.49
C THR A 222 -9.07 -20.53 8.53
N ARG A 223 -9.11 -21.56 7.68
CA ARG A 223 -10.27 -22.48 7.50
C ARG A 223 -10.73 -23.21 8.76
N SER A 224 -9.85 -23.37 9.74
CA SER A 224 -10.12 -24.06 11.02
C SER A 224 -10.20 -23.10 12.20
N LEU A 225 -10.26 -21.79 11.95
CA LEU A 225 -10.60 -20.76 12.94
C LEU A 225 -12.11 -20.72 13.27
N CYS A 226 -12.89 -21.67 12.76
CA CYS A 226 -14.32 -21.76 13.03
C CYS A 226 -14.57 -22.58 14.30
N ALA A 227 -14.71 -21.95 15.48
CA ALA A 227 -15.77 -22.30 16.46
C ALA A 227 -15.69 -21.55 17.82
N PRO A 228 -14.53 -21.13 18.36
CA PRO A 228 -14.52 -20.31 19.59
C PRO A 228 -13.95 -18.89 19.46
N TRP A 229 -13.36 -18.49 18.33
CA TRP A 229 -12.53 -17.26 18.27
C TRP A 229 -13.31 -15.94 18.05
N GLN A 230 -14.58 -16.00 17.64
CA GLN A 230 -15.44 -14.80 17.56
C GLN A 230 -15.68 -14.17 18.95
N TYR A 231 -15.52 -14.95 20.02
CA TYR A 231 -15.61 -14.50 21.41
C TYR A 231 -14.50 -13.49 21.78
N ASP A 232 -13.28 -13.68 21.29
CA ASP A 232 -12.14 -12.82 21.65
C ASP A 232 -12.29 -11.40 21.07
N PHE A 233 -12.94 -11.24 19.92
CA PHE A 233 -13.20 -9.92 19.33
C PHE A 233 -14.30 -9.13 20.05
N ARG A 234 -15.29 -9.82 20.66
CA ARG A 234 -16.39 -9.16 21.37
C ARG A 234 -15.92 -8.43 22.63
N GLU A 235 -14.90 -8.94 23.31
CA GLU A 235 -14.34 -8.34 24.53
C GLU A 235 -13.03 -7.57 24.30
N CYS A 236 -12.57 -7.44 23.05
CA CYS A 236 -11.37 -6.68 22.72
C CYS A 236 -11.57 -5.17 22.97
N GLY A 237 -10.92 -4.68 24.04
CA GLY A 237 -10.95 -3.28 24.49
C GLY A 237 -9.92 -2.36 23.82
N CYS A 238 -9.15 -2.86 22.85
CA CYS A 238 -8.16 -2.06 22.14
C CYS A 238 -8.87 -1.14 21.12
N TYR A 239 -8.98 0.16 21.41
CA TYR A 239 -9.51 1.15 20.47
C TYR A 239 -8.43 1.76 19.55
N TYR A 240 -7.18 1.34 19.72
CA TYR A 240 -6.02 2.02 19.16
C TYR A 240 -5.45 1.35 17.90
N TRP A 241 -5.80 0.09 17.59
CA TRP A 241 -5.22 -0.65 16.46
C TRP A 241 -6.21 -0.91 15.34
N ALA A 242 -5.78 -0.75 14.09
CA ALA A 242 -6.59 -1.00 12.89
C ALA A 242 -7.14 -2.44 12.79
N ALA A 243 -6.49 -3.41 13.44
CA ALA A 243 -6.92 -4.80 13.52
C ALA A 243 -7.85 -5.13 14.70
N SER A 244 -8.09 -4.16 15.60
CA SER A 244 -8.85 -4.40 16.84
C SER A 244 -10.36 -4.44 16.65
N LYS A 245 -10.83 -4.03 15.46
CA LYS A 245 -12.25 -3.93 15.13
C LYS A 245 -12.63 -4.61 13.80
N PRO A 246 -12.32 -5.90 13.59
CA PRO A 246 -12.79 -6.63 12.41
C PRO A 246 -14.31 -6.81 12.42
N ASP A 247 -14.95 -6.54 13.57
CA ASP A 247 -16.38 -6.44 13.76
C ASP A 247 -16.98 -5.14 13.22
N ILE A 248 -16.19 -4.20 12.68
CA ILE A 248 -16.73 -3.01 12.03
C ILE A 248 -16.66 -3.18 10.51
N SER A 249 -17.80 -3.04 9.85
CA SER A 249 -17.96 -3.17 8.40
C SER A 249 -18.85 -2.06 7.82
N ASN A 250 -18.98 -2.03 6.51
CA ASN A 250 -19.96 -1.22 5.80
C ASN A 250 -21.12 -2.10 5.33
N SER A 251 -22.28 -1.49 5.05
CA SER A 251 -23.38 -2.18 4.36
C SER A 251 -22.95 -2.71 2.99
N SER A 252 -23.71 -3.66 2.44
CA SER A 252 -23.47 -4.23 1.09
C SER A 252 -23.33 -3.15 0.02
N ASP A 253 -24.26 -2.20 0.00
CA ASP A 253 -24.26 -1.02 -0.87
C ASP A 253 -23.20 0.03 -0.51
N GLY A 254 -22.50 -0.12 0.62
CA GLY A 254 -21.44 0.76 1.10
C GLY A 254 -21.91 2.14 1.55
N VAL A 255 -23.22 2.37 1.58
CA VAL A 255 -23.84 3.66 1.96
C VAL A 255 -23.70 3.89 3.46
N HIS A 256 -23.89 2.86 4.27
CA HIS A 256 -23.84 2.95 5.72
C HIS A 256 -22.49 2.43 6.24
N ARG A 257 -21.73 3.33 6.90
CA ARG A 257 -20.40 3.04 7.43
C ARG A 257 -20.43 2.73 8.92
N ASN A 258 -19.35 2.11 9.38
CA ASN A 258 -19.11 1.80 10.78
C ASN A 258 -20.21 0.95 11.42
N LEU A 259 -20.73 -0.03 10.69
CA LEU A 259 -21.72 -0.97 11.18
C LEU A 259 -21.04 -2.05 12.01
N ASN A 260 -21.70 -2.43 13.09
CA ASN A 260 -21.29 -3.59 13.86
C ASN A 260 -21.74 -4.87 13.15
N PHE A 261 -20.77 -5.67 12.73
CA PHE A 261 -20.92 -6.97 12.09
C PHE A 261 -21.66 -7.98 12.99
N GLN A 262 -21.48 -7.92 14.31
CA GLN A 262 -22.11 -8.83 15.27
C GLN A 262 -23.51 -8.38 15.71
N ARG A 263 -24.08 -7.34 15.08
CA ARG A 263 -25.41 -6.82 15.44
C ARG A 263 -26.49 -7.90 15.28
N ARG A 264 -27.35 -7.98 16.30
CA ARG A 264 -28.49 -8.89 16.35
C ARG A 264 -29.64 -8.43 15.45
N ASP A 265 -29.91 -7.14 15.46
CA ASP A 265 -30.95 -6.54 14.62
C ASP A 265 -30.34 -6.00 13.33
N ARG A 266 -30.78 -6.57 12.21
CA ARG A 266 -30.37 -6.21 10.85
C ARG A 266 -31.52 -5.64 10.03
N THR A 267 -32.70 -5.46 10.64
CA THR A 267 -33.94 -5.06 9.97
C THR A 267 -34.20 -3.56 10.00
N THR A 268 -33.53 -2.83 10.89
CA THR A 268 -33.64 -1.38 11.02
C THR A 268 -33.17 -0.66 9.76
N GLN A 269 -33.99 0.27 9.25
CA GLN A 269 -33.62 1.18 8.17
C GLN A 269 -33.79 2.65 8.60
N PRO A 270 -32.71 3.46 8.57
CA PRO A 270 -31.33 3.07 8.26
C PRO A 270 -30.72 2.18 9.36
N PRO A 271 -29.75 1.31 9.03
CA PRO A 271 -29.05 0.51 10.03
C PRO A 271 -28.31 1.42 11.01
N GLU A 272 -28.34 1.05 12.29
CA GLU A 272 -27.68 1.84 13.33
C GLU A 272 -26.14 1.67 13.28
N PRO A 273 -25.37 2.76 13.41
CA PRO A 273 -23.91 2.70 13.47
C PRO A 273 -23.43 2.06 14.79
N ASP A 274 -22.18 1.61 14.81
CA ASP A 274 -21.54 1.04 16.01
C ASP A 274 -21.48 2.06 17.15
N ILE A 275 -21.58 1.56 18.38
CA ILE A 275 -21.50 2.38 19.60
C ILE A 275 -20.11 2.17 20.21
N PRO A 276 -19.33 3.22 20.48
CA PRO A 276 -17.95 3.07 20.98
C PRO A 276 -17.88 2.74 22.48
N THR A 277 -18.87 2.01 23.03
CA THR A 277 -18.90 1.58 24.43
C THR A 277 -19.28 0.11 24.55
N ILE A 278 -18.52 -0.65 25.35
CA ILE A 278 -18.73 -2.09 25.57
C ILE A 278 -20.14 -2.38 26.07
N ARG A 279 -20.64 -1.60 27.04
CA ARG A 279 -21.99 -1.76 27.61
C ARG A 279 -23.09 -1.48 26.58
N GLY A 280 -22.94 -0.46 25.75
CA GLY A 280 -23.92 -0.12 24.71
C GLY A 280 -23.99 -1.16 23.60
N ARG A 281 -22.84 -1.73 23.24
CA ARG A 281 -22.71 -2.78 22.22
C ARG A 281 -23.29 -4.11 22.64
N GLY A 282 -22.99 -4.58 23.86
CA GLY A 282 -23.49 -5.86 24.36
C GLY A 282 -25.02 -6.00 24.36
N ALA A 283 -25.75 -4.88 24.40
CA ALA A 283 -27.21 -4.86 24.28
C ALA A 283 -27.73 -5.08 22.84
N LYS A 284 -26.91 -4.79 21.84
CA LYS A 284 -27.27 -4.81 20.40
C LYS A 284 -26.63 -5.96 19.62
N GLU A 285 -25.65 -6.66 20.21
CA GLU A 285 -24.93 -7.76 19.58
C GLU A 285 -25.54 -9.15 19.88
N LEU A 286 -25.14 -10.15 19.08
CA LEU A 286 -25.28 -11.55 19.47
C LEU A 286 -24.45 -11.82 20.74
N ASP A 287 -25.05 -12.54 21.69
CA ASP A 287 -24.31 -12.97 22.88
C ASP A 287 -23.45 -14.22 22.60
N HIS A 288 -22.62 -14.63 23.57
CA HIS A 288 -21.67 -15.74 23.37
C HIS A 288 -22.36 -17.04 22.96
N PRO A 289 -23.44 -17.48 23.64
CA PRO A 289 -24.20 -18.64 23.19
C PRO A 289 -24.81 -18.46 21.80
N ALA A 290 -25.35 -17.28 21.48
CA ALA A 290 -25.95 -17.03 20.18
C ALA A 290 -24.91 -17.02 19.04
N LEU A 291 -23.70 -16.50 19.28
CA LEU A 291 -22.60 -16.57 18.31
C LEU A 291 -22.21 -18.03 18.05
N ILE A 292 -22.03 -18.84 19.10
CA ILE A 292 -21.65 -20.26 18.94
C ILE A 292 -22.73 -21.05 18.20
N ALA A 293 -24.01 -20.81 18.52
CA ALA A 293 -25.12 -21.56 17.95
C ALA A 293 -25.55 -21.07 16.56
N ASN A 294 -25.34 -19.79 16.25
CA ASN A 294 -25.89 -19.15 15.05
C ASN A 294 -24.84 -18.38 14.24
N TRP A 295 -23.54 -18.66 14.38
CA TRP A 295 -22.47 -17.97 13.64
C TRP A 295 -22.72 -17.92 12.12
N ASN A 296 -23.42 -18.91 11.58
CA ASN A 296 -23.79 -19.05 10.18
C ASN A 296 -24.82 -18.02 9.68
N VAL A 297 -25.44 -17.23 10.57
CA VAL A 297 -26.36 -16.13 10.18
C VAL A 297 -25.64 -14.80 9.98
N LEU A 298 -24.35 -14.73 10.33
CA LEU A 298 -23.53 -13.56 10.09
C LEU A 298 -23.17 -13.48 8.59
N PRO A 299 -23.23 -12.29 7.97
CA PRO A 299 -22.93 -12.14 6.55
C PRO A 299 -21.46 -12.40 6.26
N VAL A 300 -21.14 -12.66 5.00
CA VAL A 300 -19.73 -12.62 4.56
C VAL A 300 -19.30 -11.15 4.54
N VAL A 301 -18.06 -10.87 4.96
CA VAL A 301 -17.47 -9.53 4.84
C VAL A 301 -16.32 -9.58 3.84
N LEU A 302 -16.49 -8.91 2.71
CA LEU A 302 -15.51 -8.80 1.63
C LEU A 302 -15.16 -7.33 1.43
N ASN A 303 -13.87 -7.00 1.38
CA ASN A 303 -13.38 -5.62 1.21
C ASN A 303 -14.01 -4.59 2.17
N GLY A 304 -14.27 -5.02 3.42
CA GLY A 304 -14.89 -4.17 4.44
C GLY A 304 -16.37 -3.91 4.24
N ARG A 305 -17.06 -4.68 3.39
CA ARG A 305 -18.51 -4.61 3.13
C ARG A 305 -19.16 -5.94 3.45
N GLU A 306 -20.36 -5.92 3.99
CA GLU A 306 -21.19 -7.10 4.12
C GLU A 306 -21.69 -7.53 2.74
N ASP A 307 -20.93 -8.39 2.06
CA ASP A 307 -21.17 -8.83 0.67
C ASP A 307 -20.74 -10.29 0.54
N ASP A 308 -21.55 -11.10 -0.12
CA ASP A 308 -21.30 -12.53 -0.38
C ASP A 308 -20.73 -12.77 -1.79
N SER A 309 -20.58 -11.71 -2.58
CA SER A 309 -20.14 -11.76 -3.96
C SER A 309 -18.90 -10.88 -4.19
N MET A 310 -18.09 -11.28 -5.15
CA MET A 310 -16.91 -10.51 -5.55
C MET A 310 -16.82 -10.52 -7.07
N GLU A 311 -17.27 -9.42 -7.70
CA GLU A 311 -17.10 -9.24 -9.14
C GLU A 311 -15.62 -8.96 -9.44
N LEU A 312 -14.98 -9.90 -10.14
CA LEU A 312 -13.67 -9.66 -10.72
C LEU A 312 -13.87 -8.92 -12.05
N PRO A 313 -13.14 -7.84 -12.32
CA PRO A 313 -13.23 -7.18 -13.62
C PRO A 313 -12.74 -8.13 -14.72
N ASP A 314 -13.41 -8.12 -15.88
CA ASP A 314 -12.99 -8.90 -17.05
C ASP A 314 -11.89 -8.15 -17.82
N TRP A 315 -10.68 -8.69 -17.74
CA TRP A 315 -9.47 -8.12 -18.35
C TRP A 315 -9.14 -8.70 -19.74
N SER A 316 -9.90 -9.69 -20.21
CA SER A 316 -9.55 -10.51 -21.38
C SER A 316 -9.46 -9.72 -22.71
N GLY A 317 -10.12 -8.56 -22.80
CA GLY A 317 -10.12 -7.70 -23.99
C GLY A 317 -8.94 -6.72 -24.10
N LEU A 318 -8.11 -6.54 -23.07
CA LEU A 318 -7.02 -5.55 -23.09
C LEU A 318 -5.80 -6.07 -23.85
N GLN A 319 -5.44 -5.37 -24.93
CA GLN A 319 -4.21 -5.62 -25.68
C GLN A 319 -3.02 -4.91 -25.01
N PRO A 320 -1.92 -5.64 -24.68
CA PRO A 320 -0.71 -5.05 -24.11
C PRO A 320 -0.11 -3.95 -24.99
N MET A 321 0.48 -2.95 -24.35
CA MET A 321 1.13 -1.83 -25.03
C MET A 321 2.61 -2.11 -25.29
N THR A 322 3.19 -1.47 -26.31
CA THR A 322 4.65 -1.48 -26.48
C THR A 322 5.32 -0.62 -25.40
N ARG A 323 6.57 -0.94 -25.03
CA ARG A 323 7.37 -0.14 -24.09
C ARG A 323 7.41 1.35 -24.46
N ALA A 324 7.57 1.66 -25.75
CA ALA A 324 7.59 3.03 -26.24
C ALA A 324 6.25 3.75 -26.02
N LYS A 325 5.13 3.03 -26.10
CA LYS A 325 3.80 3.60 -25.83
C LYS A 325 3.59 3.81 -24.33
N VAL A 326 4.00 2.87 -23.48
CA VAL A 326 3.99 3.02 -22.01
C VAL A 326 4.75 4.28 -21.58
N ILE A 327 5.98 4.47 -22.08
CA ILE A 327 6.78 5.66 -21.76
C ILE A 327 6.06 6.95 -22.18
N ARG A 328 5.48 7.00 -23.39
CA ARG A 328 4.76 8.19 -23.85
C ARG A 328 3.54 8.50 -23.00
N GLU A 329 2.79 7.48 -22.58
CA GLU A 329 1.63 7.69 -21.70
C GLU A 329 2.07 8.15 -20.30
N LEU A 330 3.14 7.60 -19.73
CA LEU A 330 3.67 8.08 -18.45
C LEU A 330 4.16 9.54 -18.54
N GLU A 331 4.85 9.92 -19.64
CA GLU A 331 5.26 11.32 -19.86
C GLU A 331 4.05 12.26 -19.96
N ARG A 332 2.96 11.81 -20.59
CA ARG A 332 1.69 12.56 -20.66
C ARG A 332 1.03 12.65 -19.29
N LEU A 333 0.88 11.52 -18.61
CA LEU A 333 0.23 11.42 -17.31
C LEU A 333 0.92 12.27 -16.25
N ALA A 334 2.25 12.36 -16.25
CA ALA A 334 2.96 13.29 -15.37
C ALA A 334 2.50 14.75 -15.53
N GLY A 335 2.21 15.16 -16.77
CA GLY A 335 1.65 16.49 -17.05
C GLY A 335 0.19 16.62 -16.60
N VAL A 336 -0.58 15.53 -16.64
CA VAL A 336 -1.96 15.47 -16.16
C VAL A 336 -2.01 15.54 -14.63
N GLU A 337 -1.23 14.73 -13.90
CA GLU A 337 -1.21 14.77 -12.42
C GLU A 337 -0.78 16.14 -11.91
N HIS A 338 0.20 16.77 -12.57
CA HIS A 338 0.60 18.13 -12.23
C HIS A 338 -0.54 19.13 -12.48
N ALA A 339 -1.27 18.99 -13.58
CA ALA A 339 -2.41 19.85 -13.89
C ALA A 339 -3.55 19.70 -12.88
N LEU A 340 -3.95 18.47 -12.56
CA LEU A 340 -5.00 18.18 -11.57
C LEU A 340 -4.63 18.68 -10.18
N CYS A 341 -3.39 18.44 -9.74
CA CYS A 341 -2.85 19.00 -8.49
C CYS A 341 -3.06 20.52 -8.39
N LEU A 342 -2.75 21.27 -9.46
CA LEU A 342 -2.92 22.72 -9.45
C LEU A 342 -4.38 23.16 -9.56
N GLU A 343 -5.22 22.47 -10.33
CA GLU A 343 -6.67 22.76 -10.40
C GLU A 343 -7.32 22.56 -9.03
N TYR A 344 -7.00 21.47 -8.34
CA TYR A 344 -7.55 21.16 -7.01
C TYR A 344 -7.05 22.13 -5.95
N LEU A 345 -5.76 22.48 -5.97
CA LEU A 345 -5.23 23.52 -5.10
C LEU A 345 -5.94 24.87 -5.32
N TYR A 346 -6.11 25.28 -6.57
CA TYR A 346 -6.79 26.54 -6.89
C TYR A 346 -8.25 26.52 -6.40
N ALA A 347 -8.96 25.42 -6.66
CA ALA A 347 -10.32 25.22 -6.19
C ALA A 347 -10.40 25.28 -4.65
N HIS A 348 -9.46 24.66 -3.95
CA HIS A 348 -9.33 24.76 -2.49
C HIS A 348 -9.16 26.22 -2.02
N TYR A 349 -8.26 27.00 -2.64
CA TYR A 349 -8.06 28.41 -2.27
C TYR A 349 -9.26 29.30 -2.62
N SER A 350 -10.14 28.87 -3.53
CA SER A 350 -11.36 29.60 -3.89
C SER A 350 -12.50 29.44 -2.88
N LEU A 351 -12.43 28.44 -2.00
CA LEU A 351 -13.41 28.25 -0.93
C LEU A 351 -13.19 29.27 0.18
N ASP A 352 -14.25 29.87 0.71
CA ASP A 352 -14.23 30.79 1.84
C ASP A 352 -14.09 30.03 3.19
N ALA A 353 -13.09 29.16 3.28
CA ALA A 353 -12.73 28.44 4.49
C ALA A 353 -11.58 29.14 5.24
N PRO A 354 -11.59 29.12 6.59
CA PRO A 354 -10.39 29.43 7.36
C PRO A 354 -9.33 28.34 7.14
N PRO A 355 -8.02 28.67 7.22
CA PRO A 355 -6.96 27.67 7.07
C PRO A 355 -6.95 26.63 8.20
N VAL A 356 -7.41 27.03 9.40
CA VAL A 356 -7.58 26.16 10.56
C VAL A 356 -8.97 26.39 11.13
N PHE A 357 -9.71 25.30 11.37
CA PHE A 357 -11.01 25.39 12.03
C PHE A 357 -10.83 25.45 13.55
N ASP A 358 -11.33 26.53 14.15
CA ASP A 358 -11.38 26.69 15.60
C ASP A 358 -12.85 26.67 16.08
N PRO A 359 -13.30 25.61 16.75
CA PRO A 359 -14.67 25.52 17.29
C PRO A 359 -14.99 26.59 18.34
N ALA A 360 -13.99 27.20 18.98
CA ALA A 360 -14.19 28.28 19.94
C ALA A 360 -14.53 29.61 19.25
N VAL A 361 -14.04 29.80 18.01
CA VAL A 361 -14.34 30.97 17.17
C VAL A 361 -15.60 30.74 16.33
N HIS A 362 -15.77 29.51 15.84
CA HIS A 362 -16.89 29.10 14.99
C HIS A 362 -17.72 28.01 15.67
N ASP A 363 -18.62 28.41 16.57
CA ASP A 363 -19.49 27.48 17.31
C ASP A 363 -20.39 26.69 16.33
N PRO A 364 -20.20 25.35 16.19
CA PRO A 364 -20.99 24.52 15.29
C PRO A 364 -22.48 24.47 15.61
N ALA A 365 -22.90 24.88 16.82
CA ALA A 365 -24.31 24.96 17.19
C ALA A 365 -25.01 26.19 16.60
N THR A 366 -24.26 27.18 16.13
CA THR A 366 -24.81 28.38 15.48
C THR A 366 -24.96 28.16 13.96
N PRO A 367 -25.92 28.83 13.29
CA PRO A 367 -26.05 28.73 11.83
C PRO A 367 -24.77 29.14 11.07
N GLU A 368 -24.08 30.18 11.54
CA GLU A 368 -22.83 30.67 10.94
C GLU A 368 -21.68 29.69 11.15
N GLY A 369 -21.47 29.19 12.37
CA GLY A 369 -20.42 28.20 12.63
C GLY A 369 -20.67 26.87 11.94
N ALA A 370 -21.94 26.44 11.82
CA ALA A 370 -22.31 25.27 11.02
C ALA A 370 -22.00 25.46 9.53
N ARG A 371 -22.28 26.65 8.96
CA ARG A 371 -21.90 27.03 7.59
C ARG A 371 -20.39 26.98 7.40
N VAL A 372 -19.61 27.64 8.25
CA VAL A 372 -18.14 27.65 8.18
C VAL A 372 -17.57 26.23 8.29
N ARG A 373 -18.13 25.39 9.17
CA ARG A 373 -17.74 23.99 9.31
C ARG A 373 -17.96 23.19 8.03
N LYS A 374 -19.11 23.37 7.34
CA LYS A 374 -19.38 22.71 6.05
C LYS A 374 -18.38 23.11 4.98
N ILE A 375 -18.10 24.42 4.85
CA ILE A 375 -17.14 24.95 3.88
C ILE A 375 -15.71 24.47 4.19
N TYR A 376 -15.33 24.45 5.47
CA TYR A 376 -14.04 23.91 5.92
C TYR A 376 -13.89 22.42 5.60
N ALA A 377 -14.93 21.62 5.86
CA ALA A 377 -14.92 20.18 5.54
C ALA A 377 -14.75 19.96 4.03
N ALA A 378 -15.50 20.70 3.20
CA ALA A 378 -15.32 20.69 1.75
C ALA A 378 -13.88 21.08 1.34
N ALA A 379 -13.33 22.15 1.92
CA ALA A 379 -11.98 22.60 1.62
C ALA A 379 -10.90 21.58 2.03
N ALA A 380 -11.08 20.90 3.16
CA ALA A 380 -10.19 19.86 3.65
C ALA A 380 -10.18 18.64 2.73
N GLU A 381 -11.36 18.22 2.24
CA GLU A 381 -11.47 17.12 1.28
C GLU A 381 -10.78 17.46 -0.05
N VAL A 382 -11.07 18.62 -0.64
CA VAL A 382 -10.41 19.06 -1.89
C VAL A 382 -8.90 19.18 -1.71
N PHE A 383 -8.44 19.73 -0.59
CA PHE A 383 -7.01 19.85 -0.33
C PHE A 383 -6.31 18.50 -0.24
N SER A 384 -6.92 17.53 0.45
CA SER A 384 -6.28 16.25 0.59
C SER A 384 -6.33 15.44 -0.70
N VAL A 385 -7.33 15.60 -1.58
CA VAL A 385 -7.23 15.07 -2.96
C VAL A 385 -6.08 15.75 -3.73
N ALA A 386 -5.88 17.06 -3.56
CA ALA A 386 -4.72 17.73 -4.19
C ALA A 386 -3.36 17.19 -3.70
N VAL A 387 -3.26 16.81 -2.42
CA VAL A 387 -2.07 16.14 -1.85
C VAL A 387 -1.88 14.76 -2.44
N ASP A 388 -2.96 14.04 -2.71
CA ASP A 388 -2.96 12.74 -3.36
C ASP A 388 -2.38 12.85 -4.79
N GLU A 389 -2.78 13.88 -5.54
CA GLU A 389 -2.19 14.16 -6.87
C GLU A 389 -0.71 14.56 -6.83
N MET A 390 -0.23 15.18 -5.74
CA MET A 390 1.21 15.41 -5.55
C MET A 390 1.97 14.09 -5.40
N ARG A 391 1.37 13.08 -4.77
CA ARG A 391 1.94 11.73 -4.66
C ARG A 391 1.91 11.01 -6.01
N HIS A 392 0.82 11.14 -6.76
CA HIS A 392 0.73 10.60 -8.12
C HIS A 392 1.82 11.18 -9.02
N LEU A 393 1.98 12.51 -9.03
CA LEU A 393 3.04 13.19 -9.79
C LEU A 393 4.43 12.66 -9.42
N ARG A 394 4.68 12.45 -8.12
CA ARG A 394 5.93 11.84 -7.64
C ARG A 394 6.10 10.43 -8.20
N TRP A 395 5.13 9.54 -8.05
CA TRP A 395 5.24 8.15 -8.48
C TRP A 395 5.41 8.01 -9.99
N VAL A 396 4.71 8.82 -10.80
CA VAL A 396 4.94 8.85 -12.25
C VAL A 396 6.36 9.27 -12.59
N ASN A 397 6.90 10.26 -11.89
CA ASN A 397 8.29 10.69 -12.08
C ASN A 397 9.32 9.65 -11.62
N GLU A 398 9.04 8.91 -10.55
CA GLU A 398 9.85 7.76 -10.14
C GLU A 398 9.84 6.66 -11.21
N MET A 399 8.67 6.33 -11.77
CA MET A 399 8.56 5.37 -12.89
C MET A 399 9.34 5.83 -14.12
N LEU A 400 9.24 7.10 -14.49
CA LEU A 400 10.03 7.69 -15.58
C LEU A 400 11.53 7.58 -15.30
N GLY A 401 11.97 7.85 -14.07
CA GLY A 401 13.34 7.68 -13.63
C GLY A 401 13.86 6.24 -13.80
N THR A 402 13.11 5.24 -13.31
CA THR A 402 13.41 3.80 -13.50
C THR A 402 13.49 3.42 -14.98
N LEU A 403 12.71 4.07 -15.84
CA LEU A 403 12.74 3.86 -17.29
C LEU A 403 13.85 4.67 -18.02
N GLY A 404 14.73 5.36 -17.29
CA GLY A 404 15.80 6.17 -17.85
C GLY A 404 15.31 7.42 -18.58
N ARG A 405 14.16 7.97 -18.17
CA ARG A 405 13.51 9.13 -18.78
C ARG A 405 13.69 10.37 -17.90
N PRO A 406 13.74 11.57 -18.51
CA PRO A 406 13.85 12.81 -17.74
C PRO A 406 12.58 13.07 -16.93
N LEU A 407 12.75 13.74 -15.79
CA LEU A 407 11.64 14.19 -14.95
C LEU A 407 10.73 15.18 -15.70
N ARG A 408 9.44 15.09 -15.41
CA ARG A 408 8.35 15.91 -15.95
C ARG A 408 7.71 16.70 -14.82
N LEU A 409 8.41 17.75 -14.39
CA LEU A 409 7.97 18.68 -13.35
C LEU A 409 7.70 20.09 -13.90
N GLN A 410 7.70 20.25 -15.23
CA GLN A 410 7.41 21.55 -15.82
C GLN A 410 5.97 21.96 -15.47
N PRO A 411 5.70 23.26 -15.21
CA PRO A 411 4.34 23.72 -15.02
C PRO A 411 3.46 23.33 -16.21
N PRO A 412 2.22 22.89 -15.98
CA PRO A 412 1.28 22.56 -17.05
C PRO A 412 1.01 23.79 -17.91
N ARG A 413 0.93 23.59 -19.22
CA ARG A 413 0.63 24.65 -20.18
C ARG A 413 -0.89 24.77 -20.35
N PRO A 414 -1.41 25.94 -20.78
CA PRO A 414 -2.85 26.08 -21.05
C PRO A 414 -3.39 25.13 -22.14
N ASP A 415 -2.53 24.55 -22.97
CA ASP A 415 -2.89 23.56 -23.97
C ASP A 415 -2.76 22.10 -23.49
N THR A 416 -2.34 21.86 -22.24
CA THR A 416 -2.31 20.53 -21.64
C THR A 416 -3.73 19.94 -21.60
N VAL A 417 -3.93 18.84 -22.31
CA VAL A 417 -5.21 18.10 -22.34
C VAL A 417 -5.24 17.11 -21.18
N ILE A 418 -6.19 17.31 -20.27
CA ILE A 418 -6.40 16.44 -19.10
C ILE A 418 -7.22 15.21 -19.50
N GLN A 419 -8.33 15.42 -20.22
CA GLN A 419 -9.21 14.34 -20.67
C GLN A 419 -9.30 14.31 -22.19
N LEU A 420 -8.88 13.18 -22.77
CA LEU A 420 -8.77 13.03 -24.23
C LEU A 420 -10.12 12.98 -24.94
N GLN A 421 -11.16 12.38 -24.33
CA GLN A 421 -12.47 12.20 -24.95
C GLN A 421 -13.20 13.54 -25.10
N THR A 422 -13.15 14.37 -24.06
CA THR A 422 -13.84 15.67 -24.03
C THR A 422 -12.97 16.80 -24.57
N GLY A 423 -11.66 16.57 -24.70
CA GLY A 423 -10.69 17.59 -25.07
C GLY A 423 -10.51 18.67 -23.99
N ARG A 424 -10.93 18.39 -22.74
CA ARG A 424 -10.82 19.34 -21.63
C ARG A 424 -9.36 19.64 -21.33
N ARG A 425 -9.05 20.93 -21.24
CA ARG A 425 -7.70 21.46 -21.02
C ARG A 425 -7.56 21.99 -19.60
N PHE A 426 -6.31 22.03 -19.16
CA PHE A 426 -5.90 22.63 -17.90
C PHE A 426 -6.37 24.08 -17.79
N GLU A 427 -7.11 24.39 -16.72
CA GLU A 427 -7.57 25.74 -16.43
C GLU A 427 -7.81 25.93 -14.93
N LEU A 428 -7.24 27.00 -14.36
CA LEU A 428 -7.43 27.34 -12.95
C LEU A 428 -8.80 28.00 -12.73
N LYS A 429 -9.75 27.27 -12.13
CA LYS A 429 -11.12 27.74 -11.87
C LYS A 429 -11.52 27.61 -10.39
N PRO A 430 -12.32 28.55 -9.87
CA PRO A 430 -12.99 28.38 -8.58
C PRO A 430 -13.84 27.10 -8.54
N LEU A 431 -14.11 26.58 -7.34
CA LEU A 431 -14.95 25.40 -7.14
C LEU A 431 -16.45 25.69 -7.34
N THR A 432 -16.82 26.17 -8.53
CA THR A 432 -18.23 26.31 -8.91
C THR A 432 -18.90 24.93 -8.97
N PRO A 433 -20.24 24.84 -8.90
CA PRO A 433 -20.93 23.55 -9.03
C PRO A 433 -20.55 22.80 -10.31
N GLU A 434 -20.37 23.52 -11.42
CA GLU A 434 -19.94 22.94 -12.70
C GLU A 434 -18.51 22.40 -12.64
N GLN A 435 -17.60 23.08 -11.94
CA GLN A 435 -16.23 22.64 -11.76
C GLN A 435 -16.15 21.42 -10.81
N LEU A 436 -17.00 21.38 -9.78
CA LEU A 436 -17.11 20.22 -8.90
C LEU A 436 -17.68 19.01 -9.64
N ASP A 437 -18.72 19.19 -10.47
CA ASP A 437 -19.26 18.12 -11.32
C ASP A 437 -18.20 17.62 -12.32
N TRP A 438 -17.36 18.52 -12.82
CA TRP A 438 -16.18 18.16 -13.62
C TRP A 438 -15.21 17.26 -12.83
N PHE A 439 -14.82 17.65 -11.61
CA PHE A 439 -13.93 16.83 -10.78
C PHE A 439 -14.53 15.45 -10.49
N ILE A 440 -15.81 15.38 -10.15
CA ILE A 440 -16.52 14.10 -9.96
C ILE A 440 -16.49 13.25 -11.23
N ALA A 441 -16.60 13.87 -12.42
CA ALA A 441 -16.57 13.15 -13.68
C ALA A 441 -15.17 12.64 -14.06
N VAL A 442 -14.11 13.40 -13.76
CA VAL A 442 -12.71 13.00 -14.01
C VAL A 442 -12.33 11.82 -13.12
N GLU A 443 -12.63 11.92 -11.83
CA GLU A 443 -12.26 10.93 -10.83
C GLU A 443 -13.17 9.70 -10.82
N ARG A 444 -14.24 9.71 -11.62
CA ARG A 444 -15.20 8.62 -11.66
C ARG A 444 -14.48 7.34 -12.10
N PRO A 445 -14.56 6.25 -11.31
CA PRO A 445 -13.95 4.98 -11.67
C PRO A 445 -14.47 4.54 -13.04
N SER A 446 -13.55 4.42 -13.97
CA SER A 446 -13.87 3.90 -15.30
C SER A 446 -13.89 2.37 -15.23
N ALA A 447 -15.03 1.75 -15.55
CA ALA A 447 -14.99 0.33 -15.91
C ALA A 447 -14.04 0.22 -17.11
N VAL A 448 -12.99 -0.59 -17.00
CA VAL A 448 -11.86 -0.54 -17.94
C VAL A 448 -12.25 -0.91 -19.38
N THR A 449 -13.39 -1.59 -19.52
CA THR A 449 -14.06 -1.89 -20.80
C THR A 449 -14.91 -0.74 -21.35
N ALA A 450 -15.38 0.17 -20.49
CA ALA A 450 -16.25 1.27 -20.86
C ALA A 450 -15.47 2.52 -21.32
N ASP A 451 -14.31 2.80 -20.73
CA ASP A 451 -13.47 3.93 -21.16
C ASP A 451 -11.95 3.70 -21.00
N PRO A 452 -11.32 2.96 -21.93
CA PRO A 452 -9.87 2.70 -21.90
C PRO A 452 -8.99 3.92 -22.23
N GLN A 453 -9.58 5.08 -22.53
CA GLN A 453 -8.85 6.34 -22.75
C GLN A 453 -8.94 7.30 -21.54
N GLY A 454 -9.76 6.97 -20.52
CA GLY A 454 -9.82 7.70 -19.25
C GLY A 454 -8.51 7.57 -18.47
N ILE A 455 -8.31 8.43 -17.47
CA ILE A 455 -7.07 8.47 -16.67
C ILE A 455 -6.90 7.13 -15.93
N ASP A 456 -7.90 6.72 -15.15
CA ASP A 456 -7.92 5.42 -14.46
C ASP A 456 -7.78 4.25 -15.42
N GLY A 457 -8.53 4.27 -16.53
CA GLY A 457 -8.47 3.24 -17.56
C GLY A 457 -7.06 3.10 -18.17
N MET A 458 -6.33 4.22 -18.30
CA MET A 458 -4.96 4.21 -18.78
C MET A 458 -4.01 3.60 -17.75
N TYR A 459 -4.08 3.98 -16.47
CA TYR A 459 -3.23 3.38 -15.43
C TYR A 459 -3.45 1.88 -15.30
N VAL A 460 -4.69 1.43 -15.34
CA VAL A 460 -5.00 0.00 -15.33
C VAL A 460 -4.39 -0.71 -16.54
N LYS A 461 -4.46 -0.11 -17.73
CA LYS A 461 -3.84 -0.66 -18.93
C LYS A 461 -2.30 -0.69 -18.85
N LEU A 462 -1.69 0.32 -18.22
CA LEU A 462 -0.26 0.34 -17.94
C LEU A 462 0.12 -0.80 -17.00
N HIS A 463 -0.62 -0.98 -15.90
CA HIS A 463 -0.41 -2.07 -14.94
C HIS A 463 -0.48 -3.43 -15.63
N GLU A 464 -1.57 -3.69 -16.36
CA GLU A 464 -1.77 -4.94 -17.10
C GLU A 464 -0.65 -5.20 -18.13
N THR A 465 -0.19 -4.15 -18.82
CA THR A 465 0.92 -4.28 -19.77
C THR A 465 2.22 -4.68 -19.07
N ILE A 466 2.53 -4.05 -17.94
CA ILE A 466 3.77 -4.31 -17.19
C ILE A 466 3.76 -5.72 -16.60
N VAL A 467 2.64 -6.15 -16.02
CA VAL A 467 2.48 -7.48 -15.40
C VAL A 467 2.52 -8.60 -16.44
N ARG A 468 1.92 -8.40 -17.62
CA ARG A 468 1.87 -9.45 -18.67
C ARG A 468 3.13 -9.52 -19.53
N CYS A 469 3.91 -8.44 -19.58
CA CYS A 469 5.14 -8.36 -20.38
C CYS A 469 6.31 -7.80 -19.55
N PRO A 470 6.65 -8.41 -18.40
CA PRO A 470 7.66 -7.89 -17.47
C PRO A 470 9.05 -7.79 -18.12
N GLU A 471 9.35 -8.63 -19.10
CA GLU A 471 10.61 -8.63 -19.85
C GLU A 471 10.87 -7.33 -20.63
N LEU A 472 9.84 -6.53 -20.88
CA LEU A 472 9.97 -5.25 -21.56
C LEU A 472 10.46 -4.13 -20.63
N PHE A 473 10.41 -4.33 -19.31
CA PHE A 473 10.58 -3.27 -18.32
C PHE A 473 11.64 -3.63 -17.26
N PRO A 474 12.60 -2.72 -16.97
CA PRO A 474 13.45 -2.88 -15.80
C PRO A 474 12.63 -2.72 -14.52
N GLU A 475 12.95 -3.49 -13.47
CA GLU A 475 12.23 -3.45 -12.18
C GLU A 475 10.70 -3.55 -12.36
N ALA A 476 10.22 -4.44 -13.23
CA ALA A 476 8.81 -4.55 -13.61
C ALA A 476 7.86 -4.64 -12.40
N ASP A 477 8.24 -5.38 -11.35
CA ASP A 477 7.46 -5.50 -10.12
C ASP A 477 7.29 -4.16 -9.40
N ARG A 478 8.37 -3.37 -9.33
CA ARG A 478 8.34 -2.02 -8.74
C ARG A 478 7.48 -1.08 -9.57
N LEU A 479 7.59 -1.13 -10.89
CA LEU A 479 6.79 -0.31 -11.78
C LEU A 479 5.30 -0.65 -11.67
N ALA A 480 4.95 -1.94 -11.69
CA ALA A 480 3.59 -2.42 -11.47
C ALA A 480 3.05 -1.93 -10.11
N HIS A 481 3.87 -2.01 -9.07
CA HIS A 481 3.50 -1.52 -7.75
C HIS A 481 3.22 0.00 -7.73
N LEU A 482 4.10 0.83 -8.33
CA LEU A 482 3.90 2.28 -8.40
C LEU A 482 2.62 2.66 -9.17
N VAL A 483 2.34 1.98 -10.29
CA VAL A 483 1.08 2.18 -11.02
C VAL A 483 -0.11 1.83 -10.14
N LYS A 484 -0.01 0.72 -9.38
CA LYS A 484 -1.11 0.26 -8.53
C LYS A 484 -1.43 1.24 -7.41
N LEU A 485 -0.42 1.87 -6.81
CA LEU A 485 -0.62 2.89 -5.78
C LEU A 485 -1.51 4.04 -6.29
N ILE A 486 -1.29 4.50 -7.53
CA ILE A 486 -2.10 5.54 -8.16
C ILE A 486 -3.55 5.08 -8.36
N ILE A 487 -3.74 3.86 -8.90
CA ILE A 487 -5.08 3.30 -9.12
C ILE A 487 -5.88 3.21 -7.82
N ASP A 488 -5.22 2.77 -6.75
CA ASP A 488 -5.89 2.54 -5.46
C ASP A 488 -6.30 3.84 -4.77
N GLU A 489 -5.46 4.85 -4.86
CA GLU A 489 -5.71 6.16 -4.27
C GLU A 489 -6.79 6.94 -5.06
N GLY A 490 -6.75 6.88 -6.40
CA GLY A 490 -7.76 7.51 -7.27
C GLY A 490 -9.19 7.01 -7.03
N ASN A 491 -9.38 5.75 -6.64
CA ASN A 491 -10.72 5.20 -6.36
C ASN A 491 -11.48 5.95 -5.25
N ASP A 492 -10.77 6.53 -4.29
CA ASP A 492 -11.40 7.29 -3.21
C ASP A 492 -11.68 8.75 -3.61
N HIS A 493 -10.99 9.31 -4.62
CA HIS A 493 -11.17 10.70 -5.05
C HIS A 493 -12.63 11.00 -5.48
N TYR A 494 -13.24 10.12 -6.27
CA TYR A 494 -14.65 10.23 -6.67
C TYR A 494 -15.59 10.39 -5.48
N ARG A 495 -15.38 9.57 -4.45
CA ARG A 495 -16.21 9.59 -3.24
C ARG A 495 -16.00 10.87 -2.45
N ARG A 496 -14.76 11.35 -2.38
CA ARG A 496 -14.41 12.58 -1.66
C ARG A 496 -14.99 13.82 -2.35
N PHE A 497 -14.91 13.92 -3.67
CA PHE A 497 -15.60 14.99 -4.40
C PHE A 497 -17.12 14.89 -4.33
N THR A 498 -17.68 13.68 -4.25
CA THR A 498 -19.10 13.48 -3.95
C THR A 498 -19.45 14.00 -2.55
N ALA A 499 -18.63 13.72 -1.53
CA ALA A 499 -18.80 14.25 -0.17
C ALA A 499 -18.67 15.78 -0.12
N VAL A 500 -17.78 16.37 -0.92
CA VAL A 500 -17.68 17.84 -1.10
C VAL A 500 -19.02 18.38 -1.61
N LYS A 501 -19.63 17.73 -2.61
CA LYS A 501 -20.94 18.12 -3.14
C LYS A 501 -22.04 18.03 -2.09
N GLU A 502 -22.02 17.00 -1.24
CA GLU A 502 -22.94 16.86 -0.12
C GLU A 502 -22.76 17.95 0.95
N HIS A 503 -21.51 18.28 1.31
CA HIS A 503 -21.21 19.35 2.27
C HIS A 503 -21.73 20.71 1.79
N LEU A 504 -21.69 20.97 0.49
CA LEU A 504 -22.07 22.25 -0.12
C LEU A 504 -23.51 22.29 -0.63
N ALA A 505 -24.28 21.19 -0.57
CA ALA A 505 -25.58 21.04 -1.24
C ALA A 505 -26.63 22.12 -0.87
N ASP A 506 -26.59 22.61 0.38
CA ASP A 506 -27.55 23.60 0.89
C ASP A 506 -27.03 25.05 0.79
N LEU A 507 -25.85 25.25 0.23
CA LEU A 507 -25.19 26.56 0.15
C LEU A 507 -25.19 27.07 -1.30
N SER A 508 -25.47 28.36 -1.48
CA SER A 508 -25.26 28.97 -2.80
C SER A 508 -23.77 29.22 -3.06
N PRO A 509 -23.30 29.30 -4.32
CA PRO A 509 -21.91 29.64 -4.61
C PRO A 509 -21.41 30.91 -3.91
N ASP A 510 -22.25 31.91 -3.77
CA ASP A 510 -21.93 33.16 -3.05
C ASP A 510 -21.73 32.93 -1.53
N ASP A 511 -22.26 31.84 -0.98
CA ASP A 511 -22.10 31.47 0.42
C ASP A 511 -20.78 30.74 0.71
N TYR A 512 -20.14 30.11 -0.28
CA TYR A 512 -18.96 29.28 -0.01
C TYR A 512 -17.74 29.63 -0.86
N LEU A 513 -17.89 30.44 -1.90
CA LEU A 513 -16.78 30.93 -2.71
C LEU A 513 -16.38 32.33 -2.27
N ARG A 514 -15.07 32.58 -2.25
CA ARG A 514 -14.53 33.93 -2.14
C ARG A 514 -14.26 34.51 -3.54
N PRO A 515 -14.50 35.81 -3.78
CA PRO A 515 -14.18 36.43 -5.04
C PRO A 515 -12.66 36.51 -5.24
N LEU A 516 -12.15 35.97 -6.35
CA LEU A 516 -10.74 35.99 -6.69
C LEU A 516 -10.50 36.82 -7.95
N ARG A 517 -9.71 37.88 -7.82
CA ARG A 517 -9.27 38.73 -8.91
C ARG A 517 -7.97 38.19 -9.49
N THR A 518 -7.87 38.14 -10.81
CA THR A 518 -6.66 37.70 -11.48
C THR A 518 -5.55 38.74 -11.39
N GLU A 519 -5.90 40.02 -11.37
CA GLU A 519 -4.95 41.13 -11.30
C GLU A 519 -4.81 41.70 -9.88
N PRO A 520 -3.57 41.89 -9.38
CA PRO A 520 -3.31 42.51 -8.09
C PRO A 520 -3.51 44.04 -8.14
N ASP A 521 -4.28 44.59 -7.20
CA ASP A 521 -4.61 46.03 -7.19
C ASP A 521 -3.64 46.86 -6.34
N THR A 522 -3.09 46.26 -5.28
CA THR A 522 -2.19 46.97 -4.35
C THR A 522 -0.72 46.64 -4.60
N PRO A 523 0.23 47.51 -4.19
CA PRO A 523 1.65 47.17 -4.20
C PRO A 523 1.97 45.89 -3.42
N LEU A 524 1.29 45.68 -2.28
CA LEU A 524 1.44 44.47 -1.48
C LEU A 524 0.99 43.22 -2.26
N ASP A 525 -0.19 43.27 -2.91
CA ASP A 525 -0.71 42.14 -3.68
C ASP A 525 0.26 41.75 -4.81
N ARG A 526 0.82 42.74 -5.50
CA ARG A 526 1.82 42.51 -6.56
C ARG A 526 3.05 41.78 -6.02
N GLN A 527 3.56 42.20 -4.87
CA GLN A 527 4.72 41.57 -4.23
C GLN A 527 4.41 40.16 -3.69
N LEU A 528 3.20 39.93 -3.17
CA LEU A 528 2.78 38.60 -2.72
C LEU A 528 2.63 37.63 -3.90
N VAL A 529 2.09 38.08 -5.04
CA VAL A 529 2.01 37.29 -6.27
C VAL A 529 3.40 36.94 -6.79
N GLU A 530 4.32 37.90 -6.81
CA GLU A 530 5.72 37.68 -7.19
C GLU A 530 6.41 36.68 -6.24
N LEU A 531 6.22 36.83 -4.93
CA LEU A 531 6.77 35.91 -3.94
C LEU A 531 6.19 34.49 -4.07
N SER A 532 4.92 34.36 -4.45
CA SER A 532 4.28 33.05 -4.70
C SER A 532 4.91 32.36 -5.90
N ALA A 533 5.13 33.09 -7.00
CA ALA A 533 5.82 32.59 -8.18
C ALA A 533 7.27 32.13 -7.86
N LEU A 534 7.99 32.89 -7.04
CA LEU A 534 9.34 32.53 -6.59
C LEU A 534 9.36 31.25 -5.73
N ASN A 535 8.44 31.12 -4.77
CA ASN A 535 8.33 29.90 -3.96
C ASN A 535 7.97 28.68 -4.80
N TYR A 536 7.09 28.84 -5.79
CA TYR A 536 6.73 27.77 -6.70
C TYR A 536 7.92 27.33 -7.57
N THR A 537 8.72 28.27 -8.11
CA THR A 537 9.97 27.94 -8.81
C THR A 537 10.97 27.21 -7.91
N MET A 538 11.15 27.68 -6.67
CA MET A 538 12.01 27.02 -5.69
C MET A 538 11.54 25.60 -5.38
N LEU A 539 10.23 25.39 -5.23
CA LEU A 539 9.64 24.08 -4.96
C LEU A 539 9.94 23.10 -6.10
N LEU A 540 9.66 23.48 -7.35
CA LEU A 540 9.89 22.61 -8.50
C LEU A 540 11.35 22.17 -8.62
N GLY A 541 12.29 23.09 -8.40
CA GLY A 541 13.71 22.74 -8.45
C GLY A 541 14.19 21.94 -7.22
N ALA A 542 13.60 22.16 -6.03
CA ALA A 542 13.84 21.32 -4.86
C ALA A 542 13.32 19.88 -5.06
N LEU A 543 12.15 19.73 -5.66
CA LEU A 543 11.59 18.43 -6.04
C LEU A 543 12.45 17.75 -7.10
N GLU A 544 12.88 18.48 -8.13
CA GLU A 544 13.77 17.95 -9.17
C GLU A 544 15.08 17.43 -8.57
N ALA A 545 15.73 18.21 -7.70
CA ALA A 545 16.97 17.82 -7.03
C ALA A 545 16.78 16.61 -6.11
N THR A 546 15.63 16.51 -5.45
CA THR A 546 15.28 15.38 -4.58
C THR A 546 15.06 14.11 -5.40
N LEU A 547 14.21 14.17 -6.43
CA LEU A 547 13.87 13.01 -7.26
C LEU A 547 15.05 12.48 -8.06
N LYS A 548 15.93 13.36 -8.58
CA LYS A 548 17.17 12.94 -9.24
C LYS A 548 18.12 12.16 -8.33
N ARG A 549 18.08 12.41 -7.02
CA ARG A 549 18.94 11.75 -6.04
C ARG A 549 18.34 10.46 -5.48
N GLY A 550 17.03 10.24 -5.63
CA GLY A 550 16.35 9.05 -5.12
C GLY A 550 16.66 8.82 -3.64
N ASP A 551 17.05 7.59 -3.29
CA ASP A 551 17.36 7.19 -1.90
C ASP A 551 18.59 7.91 -1.31
N THR A 552 19.40 8.60 -2.13
CA THR A 552 20.53 9.42 -1.67
C THR A 552 20.15 10.88 -1.41
N ALA A 553 18.88 11.25 -1.61
CA ALA A 553 18.35 12.54 -1.21
C ALA A 553 18.36 12.62 0.33
N GLY A 554 19.45 13.11 0.90
CA GLY A 554 19.58 13.26 2.35
C GLY A 554 18.43 14.09 2.94
N GLY A 555 18.08 13.84 4.20
CA GLY A 555 16.89 14.39 4.86
C GLY A 555 16.75 15.92 4.79
N VAL A 556 17.87 16.65 4.66
CA VAL A 556 17.88 18.11 4.49
C VAL A 556 17.11 18.55 3.25
N LEU A 557 17.31 17.94 2.07
CA LEU A 557 16.62 18.40 0.85
C LEU A 557 15.11 18.13 0.90
N ILE A 558 14.73 16.96 1.42
CA ILE A 558 13.32 16.59 1.58
C ILE A 558 12.63 17.57 2.55
N GLU A 559 13.30 17.89 3.66
CA GLU A 559 12.81 18.88 4.61
C GLU A 559 12.65 20.27 3.98
N GLN A 560 13.62 20.71 3.16
CA GLN A 560 13.52 21.99 2.47
C GLN A 560 12.43 22.02 1.41
N ALA A 561 12.19 20.92 0.69
CA ALA A 561 11.06 20.81 -0.24
C ALA A 561 9.72 20.96 0.51
N ARG A 562 9.56 20.27 1.65
CA ARG A 562 8.36 20.38 2.51
C ARG A 562 8.13 21.79 3.03
N ARG A 563 9.19 22.45 3.54
CA ARG A 563 9.10 23.85 3.98
C ARG A 563 8.67 24.79 2.86
N THR A 564 9.20 24.58 1.65
CA THR A 564 8.80 25.38 0.49
C THR A 564 7.33 25.15 0.12
N MET A 565 6.83 23.90 0.25
CA MET A 565 5.39 23.61 0.08
C MET A 565 4.53 24.34 1.13
N TYR A 566 4.92 24.32 2.41
CA TYR A 566 4.20 25.05 3.46
C TYR A 566 4.19 26.56 3.23
N ASN A 567 5.34 27.13 2.83
CA ASN A 567 5.45 28.55 2.55
C ASN A 567 4.57 28.97 1.35
N LEU A 568 4.53 28.15 0.30
CA LEU A 568 3.64 28.36 -0.84
C LEU A 568 2.16 28.27 -0.43
N HIS A 569 1.80 27.29 0.39
CA HIS A 569 0.44 27.09 0.87
C HIS A 569 -0.05 28.26 1.75
N GLU A 570 0.75 28.69 2.72
CA GLU A 570 0.46 29.83 3.59
C GLU A 570 0.30 31.13 2.78
N LEU A 571 1.19 31.36 1.81
CA LEU A 571 1.17 32.54 0.95
C LEU A 571 -0.05 32.57 0.03
N ASN A 572 -0.45 31.42 -0.52
CA ASN A 572 -1.62 31.32 -1.37
C ASN A 572 -2.92 31.50 -0.58
N HIS A 573 -3.00 31.04 0.67
CA HIS A 573 -4.10 31.41 1.56
C HIS A 573 -4.14 32.91 1.85
N LEU A 574 -2.98 33.56 2.06
CA LEU A 574 -2.93 35.01 2.25
C LEU A 574 -3.42 35.75 0.99
N LEU A 575 -2.97 35.37 -0.20
CA LEU A 575 -3.46 35.92 -1.47
C LEU A 575 -4.98 35.76 -1.62
N ALA A 576 -5.48 34.54 -1.37
CA ALA A 576 -6.89 34.22 -1.44
C ALA A 576 -7.72 35.03 -0.44
N SER A 577 -7.26 35.22 0.80
CA SER A 577 -7.92 36.06 1.81
C SER A 577 -7.99 37.55 1.42
N ARG A 578 -7.12 37.99 0.51
CA ARG A 578 -7.09 39.34 -0.05
C ARG A 578 -7.84 39.44 -1.39
N GLY A 579 -8.54 38.38 -1.78
CA GLY A 579 -9.29 38.30 -3.03
C GLY A 579 -8.40 38.29 -4.27
N VAL A 580 -7.17 37.77 -4.18
CA VAL A 580 -6.24 37.66 -5.31
C VAL A 580 -6.01 36.19 -5.63
N ALA A 581 -6.15 35.83 -6.90
CA ALA A 581 -6.00 34.46 -7.37
C ALA A 581 -4.53 33.98 -7.33
N PRO A 582 -4.24 32.80 -6.73
CA PRO A 582 -2.95 32.13 -6.91
C PRO A 582 -2.68 31.78 -8.37
N ARG A 583 -1.46 32.02 -8.87
CA ARG A 583 -1.14 31.86 -10.30
C ARG A 583 -0.36 30.59 -10.67
N PHE A 584 0.39 29.99 -9.73
CA PHE A 584 1.27 28.84 -9.97
C PHE A 584 2.16 28.97 -11.22
N THR A 585 2.67 30.17 -11.47
CA THR A 585 3.56 30.45 -12.59
C THR A 585 5.00 30.29 -12.15
N ALA A 586 5.76 29.39 -12.78
CA ALA A 586 7.21 29.37 -12.59
C ALA A 586 7.83 30.56 -13.31
N LEU A 587 8.73 31.26 -12.63
CA LEU A 587 9.52 32.32 -13.25
C LEU A 587 10.58 31.71 -14.18
N PRO A 588 10.86 32.36 -15.33
CA PRO A 588 11.96 31.95 -16.18
C PRO A 588 13.30 32.11 -15.42
N PRO A 589 14.35 31.35 -15.80
CA PRO A 589 15.66 31.49 -15.17
C PRO A 589 16.14 32.94 -15.27
N ALA A 590 16.51 33.55 -14.13
CA ALA A 590 17.07 34.90 -14.15
C ALA A 590 18.44 34.90 -14.84
N PRO A 591 18.78 35.93 -15.65
CA PRO A 591 20.14 36.10 -16.16
C PRO A 591 21.12 36.27 -14.99
N LEU A 592 22.27 35.59 -15.06
CA LEU A 592 23.30 35.71 -14.03
C LEU A 592 23.78 37.18 -13.90
N PRO A 593 24.00 37.69 -12.67
CA PRO A 593 24.77 38.90 -12.49
C PRO A 593 26.19 38.69 -13.03
N ALA A 594 26.75 39.70 -13.71
CA ALA A 594 28.00 39.63 -14.47
C ALA A 594 29.28 39.27 -13.65
N GLY A 595 29.16 38.98 -12.36
CA GLY A 595 30.29 38.70 -11.46
C GLY A 595 30.75 37.24 -11.41
N ASP A 596 29.91 36.26 -11.78
CA ASP A 596 30.20 34.82 -11.62
C ASP A 596 30.70 34.12 -12.90
N GLN A 597 30.93 34.85 -14.00
CA GLN A 597 31.46 34.26 -15.25
C GLN A 597 32.99 34.14 -15.29
N ALA A 598 33.71 34.60 -14.27
CA ALA A 598 35.18 34.74 -14.34
C ALA A 598 36.00 33.47 -14.04
N SER A 599 35.40 32.33 -13.65
CA SER A 599 36.16 31.12 -13.29
C SER A 599 36.06 29.95 -14.27
N ALA A 600 35.28 30.06 -15.35
CA ALA A 600 34.99 28.93 -16.23
C ALA A 600 35.57 29.01 -17.66
N SER A 601 36.58 29.86 -17.92
CA SER A 601 37.26 29.88 -19.22
C SER A 601 38.78 29.74 -19.09
N ALA A 602 39.24 28.51 -18.95
CA ALA A 602 40.60 28.12 -19.34
C ALA A 602 40.55 26.81 -20.14
N SER A 603 40.46 26.99 -21.46
CA SER A 603 41.00 26.15 -22.54
C SER A 603 40.83 24.62 -22.49
N ALA A 604 39.98 24.09 -23.37
CA ALA A 604 40.23 22.82 -24.05
C ALA A 604 39.80 22.94 -25.53
N PRO A 605 40.60 22.42 -26.50
CA PRO A 605 40.32 22.58 -27.92
C PRO A 605 39.23 21.61 -28.39
N ALA A 606 38.47 22.02 -29.40
CA ALA A 606 37.36 21.27 -29.98
C ALA A 606 37.82 19.93 -30.62
N PRO A 607 37.13 18.80 -30.39
CA PRO A 607 37.39 17.58 -31.13
C PRO A 607 36.55 17.48 -32.41
N ALA A 608 37.19 16.96 -33.46
CA ALA A 608 36.61 16.64 -34.76
C ALA A 608 35.65 15.43 -34.69
N PRO A 609 34.78 15.21 -35.70
CA PRO A 609 33.73 14.18 -35.63
C PRO A 609 34.27 12.79 -36.03
N VAL A 610 33.97 11.76 -35.24
CA VAL A 610 34.22 10.34 -35.56
C VAL A 610 33.02 9.48 -35.07
N PRO A 611 32.63 8.40 -35.79
CA PRO A 611 31.28 7.83 -35.71
C PRO A 611 31.12 6.70 -34.67
N THR A 612 29.84 6.38 -34.46
CA THR A 612 29.16 5.29 -33.73
C THR A 612 29.96 4.09 -33.20
N SER A 613 29.50 3.64 -32.02
CA SER A 613 29.68 2.35 -31.31
C SER A 613 30.99 2.08 -30.55
N ALA A 614 31.01 2.45 -29.26
CA ALA A 614 31.75 1.80 -28.16
C ALA A 614 31.23 2.29 -26.79
N PRO A 615 31.39 1.53 -25.68
CA PRO A 615 30.85 1.88 -24.37
C PRO A 615 31.61 3.03 -23.72
N VAL A 616 30.88 3.94 -23.06
CA VAL A 616 31.44 5.10 -22.36
C VAL A 616 32.15 4.67 -21.07
N PRO A 617 33.40 5.11 -20.80
CA PRO A 617 34.09 4.78 -19.55
C PRO A 617 33.52 5.56 -18.36
N ALA A 618 33.42 4.88 -17.22
CA ALA A 618 33.07 5.48 -15.92
C ALA A 618 34.18 6.45 -15.48
N GLY A 619 33.84 7.73 -15.31
CA GLY A 619 34.79 8.72 -14.77
C GLY A 619 34.75 10.14 -15.36
N ALA A 620 33.71 10.52 -16.11
CA ALA A 620 33.49 11.94 -16.40
C ALA A 620 32.82 12.61 -15.19
N PRO A 621 33.25 13.79 -14.74
CA PRO A 621 32.51 14.56 -13.74
C PRO A 621 31.13 14.91 -14.31
N ASP A 622 30.08 14.61 -13.54
CA ASP A 622 28.70 14.93 -13.92
C ASP A 622 28.59 16.42 -14.29
N PRO A 623 27.88 16.78 -15.38
CA PRO A 623 27.61 18.18 -15.67
C PRO A 623 26.80 18.78 -14.51
N GLU A 624 27.26 19.91 -13.98
CA GLU A 624 26.55 20.62 -12.91
C GLU A 624 25.06 20.81 -13.23
N PRO A 625 24.16 20.62 -12.26
CA PRO A 625 22.73 20.61 -12.50
C PRO A 625 22.17 22.02 -12.70
N ASP A 626 21.58 22.25 -13.86
CA ASP A 626 20.81 23.47 -14.20
C ASP A 626 19.68 23.78 -13.18
N GLY A 627 19.15 22.74 -12.52
CA GLY A 627 18.10 22.86 -11.49
C GLY A 627 18.54 23.59 -10.22
N GLY A 628 19.78 23.39 -9.75
CA GLY A 628 20.29 24.09 -8.55
C GLY A 628 20.46 25.59 -8.79
N ARG A 629 20.87 25.97 -10.00
CA ARG A 629 21.02 27.38 -10.41
C ARG A 629 19.70 28.12 -10.40
N THR A 630 18.65 27.51 -10.94
CA THR A 630 17.31 28.11 -10.99
C THR A 630 16.72 28.29 -9.58
N VAL A 631 16.89 27.30 -8.70
CA VAL A 631 16.47 27.40 -7.28
C VAL A 631 17.21 28.52 -6.56
N LEU A 632 18.55 28.59 -6.70
CA LEU A 632 19.36 29.63 -6.06
C LEU A 632 19.01 31.03 -6.57
N ALA A 633 18.77 31.18 -7.88
CA ALA A 633 18.35 32.45 -8.47
C ALA A 633 16.99 32.91 -7.92
N ALA A 634 16.00 32.03 -7.86
CA ALA A 634 14.69 32.32 -7.29
C ALA A 634 14.79 32.65 -5.78
N ALA A 635 15.56 31.87 -5.03
CA ALA A 635 15.78 32.09 -3.61
C ALA A 635 16.42 33.46 -3.33
N ARG A 636 17.45 33.84 -4.09
CA ARG A 636 18.10 35.16 -4.00
C ARG A 636 17.14 36.30 -4.36
N ALA A 637 16.32 36.13 -5.40
CA ALA A 637 15.33 37.13 -5.81
C ALA A 637 14.20 37.32 -4.78
N SER A 638 13.89 36.31 -3.96
CA SER A 638 12.85 36.41 -2.92
C SER A 638 13.22 37.34 -1.75
N GLY A 639 14.51 37.49 -1.44
CA GLY A 639 14.98 38.31 -0.32
C GLY A 639 14.56 39.78 -0.43
N PRO A 640 14.87 40.49 -1.54
CA PRO A 640 14.44 41.86 -1.76
C PRO A 640 12.92 42.04 -1.71
N VAL A 641 12.15 41.10 -2.28
CA VAL A 641 10.67 41.16 -2.28
C VAL A 641 10.14 41.11 -0.84
N ARG A 642 10.64 40.20 0.00
CA ARG A 642 10.23 40.10 1.41
C ARG A 642 10.60 41.34 2.23
N GLN A 643 11.77 41.92 1.99
CA GLN A 643 12.17 43.17 2.65
C GLN A 643 11.23 44.32 2.29
N SER A 644 10.82 44.40 1.02
CA SER A 644 9.83 45.37 0.56
C SER A 644 8.47 45.17 1.23
N ILE A 645 8.00 43.91 1.33
CA ILE A 645 6.76 43.57 2.05
C ILE A 645 6.83 43.98 3.52
N ASN A 646 7.94 43.70 4.20
CA ASN A 646 8.14 44.08 5.61
C ASN A 646 8.07 45.59 5.82
N ALA A 647 8.56 46.38 4.86
CA ALA A 647 8.51 47.84 4.89
C ALA A 647 7.08 48.40 4.71
N LEU A 648 6.16 47.63 4.14
CA LEU A 648 4.74 48.00 4.02
C LEU A 648 3.96 47.88 5.36
N ALA A 649 4.63 47.46 6.45
CA ALA A 649 4.17 47.52 7.84
C ALA A 649 2.77 46.92 8.11
N VAL A 650 2.45 45.78 7.50
CA VAL A 650 1.19 45.06 7.77
C VAL A 650 1.37 44.08 8.93
N ASP A 651 0.67 44.32 10.03
CA ASP A 651 0.64 43.44 11.20
C ASP A 651 0.14 42.04 10.79
N GLY A 652 0.81 40.99 11.26
CA GLY A 652 0.56 39.58 10.89
C GLY A 652 1.41 39.06 9.72
N VAL A 653 1.69 39.88 8.69
CA VAL A 653 2.51 39.45 7.52
C VAL A 653 3.99 39.36 7.89
N ARG A 654 4.49 40.21 8.80
CA ARG A 654 5.90 40.26 9.19
C ARG A 654 6.40 38.94 9.79
N ALA A 655 5.62 38.31 10.67
CA ALA A 655 6.00 37.04 11.30
C ALA A 655 6.12 35.91 10.27
N MET A 656 5.20 35.87 9.30
CA MET A 656 5.26 34.96 8.16
C MET A 656 6.52 35.21 7.33
N MET A 657 6.81 36.47 6.97
CA MET A 657 8.02 36.82 6.21
C MET A 657 9.31 36.42 6.91
N THR A 658 9.40 36.57 8.24
CA THR A 658 10.57 36.14 9.01
C THR A 658 10.77 34.63 8.96
N ARG A 659 9.70 33.82 9.10
CA ARG A 659 9.80 32.36 8.96
C ARG A 659 10.24 31.95 7.56
N HIS A 660 9.56 32.51 6.55
CA HIS A 660 9.88 32.24 5.13
C HIS A 660 11.32 32.62 4.79
N GLN A 661 11.85 33.70 5.38
CA GLN A 661 13.24 34.12 5.22
C GLN A 661 14.22 33.07 5.75
N ALA A 662 14.01 32.59 6.97
CA ALA A 662 14.86 31.55 7.56
C ALA A 662 14.86 30.26 6.73
N ASP A 663 13.69 29.85 6.21
CA ASP A 663 13.58 28.66 5.35
C ASP A 663 14.31 28.84 4.01
N THR A 664 14.20 30.02 3.39
CA THR A 664 14.93 30.29 2.15
C THR A 664 16.43 30.34 2.36
N GLU A 665 16.91 30.91 3.46
CA GLU A 665 18.34 30.90 3.80
C GLU A 665 18.84 29.46 4.01
N ALA A 666 18.06 28.61 4.69
CA ALA A 666 18.37 27.20 4.85
C ALA A 666 18.39 26.44 3.50
N LEU A 667 17.45 26.73 2.60
CA LEU A 667 17.43 26.19 1.24
C LEU A 667 18.67 26.64 0.45
N ILE A 668 19.03 27.92 0.48
CA ILE A 668 20.25 28.43 -0.17
C ILE A 668 21.47 27.69 0.35
N ALA A 669 21.59 27.53 1.68
CA ALA A 669 22.71 26.79 2.27
C ALA A 669 22.76 25.33 1.78
N ALA A 670 21.61 24.65 1.71
CA ALA A 670 21.52 23.26 1.23
C ALA A 670 21.96 23.08 -0.23
N PHE A 671 21.77 24.11 -1.07
CA PHE A 671 22.20 24.15 -2.46
C PHE A 671 23.60 24.76 -2.68
N SER A 672 24.13 25.55 -1.73
CA SER A 672 25.44 26.23 -1.84
C SER A 672 26.61 25.47 -1.21
N LEU A 673 26.32 24.54 -0.28
CA LEU A 673 27.33 23.68 0.36
C LEU A 673 27.79 22.51 -0.53
N ARG A 674 27.45 22.53 -1.82
CA ARG A 674 27.65 21.42 -2.76
C ARG A 674 28.35 21.87 -4.02
#